data_AF-A0A0N4YNL4-F1
#
_entry.id   AF-A0A0N4YNL4-F1
#
_cell.length_a   1.000
_cell.length_b   1.000
_cell.length_c   1.000
_cell.angle_alpha   90.00
_cell.angle_beta   90.00
_cell.angle_gamma   90.00
#
_symmetry.space_group_name_H-M   'P 1'
#
loop_
_entity.id
_entity.type
_entity.pdbx_description
1 polymer ?
#
loop_
_entity_poly.entity_id
_entity_poly.type
_entity_poly.pdbx_seq_one_letter_code
_entity_poly.pdbx_strand_id
1 'polypeptide(L)'
;MERDIKITVGGVDCQLTALARKVLTCKPPTEKPPLEGGLQPEVVVKIGNISFTAGQLSYDSPSLTSSVVMVILGCVAAMLICLICLAIMRKTNSHQRQMKYLKTQMDTIEMKVATECKEAFAELQTSLNQYTADLPLGTPIVPFLEYKDYCARVLFPNNPHNHPVLRDLEVDSQKAGAIEAGLREFHKLLMNKTFFLTMVRTMESNKYFLGKDRVYVGSLVMVVLQEKMGYCTEMLKQLLRELIDRTVEKKFQPKILFRRSESVAERMLAAWFTFLMHDYLRNFAGKRLYDLYWGIKQQMEKGPQDALTLEARYSLSEEKLLRATFEYKELTIFIAADSMTYTQPDMPVRVLDCDTITQVKEKCLDAKYRTVPYSDRPNANDLDLEWRTGINGRMVLQDIDTTSRVEPGGWKRLNTLAHYNVPNNAVLMLVATQSSLYNLSLLSERSEKSTLSLKNSPTLSRPWVGTNSSSNSKDAEGQKLFHLVKPTEHGPSENQEKMVTEIYLTRLLMMKGTLQKFINDLLESIFSTASRSAPLPAAIKYMFDFMDEQALEHGITDAEVVHAWKSNALPLRFWVNLIKNPHFVFDIQKPTKVEGCLSVVAQTLMDACSTQDHQLTKDSPSSKLLFAKDMYQYRDWVDSYYSDIARLPSISDQDMAALLNEESRVHRGQFHVFSALNELYKYLDQYKDPIMDALEHNEHAQASRLPGRLQANKTVAEMKPITGDLTANISKIK
;
A
#
# COMPACT_ATOMS: atom_id res chain seq x y z
N MET A 1 -69.53 66.38 20.85
CA MET A 1 -69.67 66.28 19.38
C MET A 1 -69.55 64.85 18.86
N GLU A 2 -68.67 63.99 19.39
CA GLU A 2 -68.60 62.57 18.94
C GLU A 2 -69.77 61.68 19.40
N ARG A 3 -70.45 62.02 20.52
CA ARG A 3 -71.56 61.22 21.05
C ARG A 3 -72.89 61.33 20.29
N ASP A 4 -72.99 62.22 19.31
CA ASP A 4 -74.23 62.45 18.55
C ASP A 4 -74.24 61.76 17.18
N ILE A 5 -73.23 60.94 16.84
CA ILE A 5 -73.14 60.27 15.54
C ILE A 5 -73.25 58.75 15.70
N LYS A 6 -74.20 58.12 15.01
CA LYS A 6 -74.41 56.66 14.98
C LYS A 6 -74.47 56.15 13.54
N ILE A 7 -73.75 55.08 13.22
CA ILE A 7 -73.69 54.50 11.87
C ILE A 7 -74.17 53.07 11.93
N THR A 8 -75.08 52.67 11.06
CA THR A 8 -75.55 51.28 10.97
C THR A 8 -75.37 50.74 9.55
N VAL A 9 -75.04 49.46 9.44
CA VAL A 9 -74.94 48.72 8.17
C VAL A 9 -75.99 47.60 8.22
N GLY A 10 -77.05 47.71 7.42
CA GLY A 10 -78.16 46.76 7.42
C GLY A 10 -78.89 46.64 8.76
N GLY A 11 -78.93 47.72 9.54
CA GLY A 11 -79.52 47.75 10.89
C GLY A 11 -78.58 47.37 12.04
N VAL A 12 -77.36 46.87 11.75
CA VAL A 12 -76.35 46.52 12.77
C VAL A 12 -75.38 47.69 12.97
N ASP A 13 -74.99 47.96 14.22
CA ASP A 13 -74.13 49.10 14.58
C ASP A 13 -72.71 48.96 13.98
N CYS A 14 -72.26 49.97 13.25
CA CYS A 14 -70.92 50.09 12.67
C CYS A 14 -70.10 51.05 13.53
N GLN A 15 -69.13 50.52 14.29
CA GLN A 15 -68.34 51.35 15.19
C GLN A 15 -67.50 52.37 14.43
N LEU A 16 -67.74 53.65 14.73
CA LEU A 16 -66.99 54.79 14.23
C LEU A 16 -65.52 54.66 14.66
N THR A 17 -64.61 54.62 13.69
CA THR A 17 -63.18 54.46 13.92
C THR A 17 -62.43 55.78 13.77
N ALA A 18 -62.91 56.70 12.93
CA ALA A 18 -62.34 58.04 12.78
C ALA A 18 -63.40 59.05 12.28
N LEU A 19 -63.33 60.30 12.78
CA LEU A 19 -64.20 61.41 12.41
C LEU A 19 -63.38 62.65 12.00
N ALA A 20 -63.51 63.10 10.76
CA ALA A 20 -62.95 64.34 10.26
C ALA A 20 -64.05 65.30 9.79
N ARG A 21 -63.75 66.59 9.59
CA ARG A 21 -64.76 67.63 9.25
C ARG A 21 -65.62 67.31 8.00
N LYS A 22 -65.18 66.46 7.09
CA LYS A 22 -65.93 66.07 5.87
C LYS A 22 -65.97 64.55 5.59
N VAL A 23 -65.31 63.72 6.38
CA VAL A 23 -65.18 62.26 6.14
C VAL A 23 -65.37 61.52 7.45
N LEU A 24 -66.08 60.39 7.38
CA LEU A 24 -66.38 59.54 8.52
C LEU A 24 -66.06 58.09 8.14
N THR A 25 -65.36 57.38 9.03
CA THR A 25 -64.87 56.02 8.79
C THR A 25 -65.39 55.10 9.88
N CYS A 26 -65.99 53.97 9.49
CA CYS A 26 -66.43 52.92 10.40
C CYS A 26 -66.01 51.54 9.92
N LYS A 27 -65.92 50.58 10.84
CA LYS A 27 -65.57 49.20 10.53
C LYS A 27 -66.85 48.36 10.36
N PRO A 28 -67.18 47.87 9.16
CA PRO A 28 -68.40 47.08 8.95
C PRO A 28 -68.30 45.69 9.60
N PRO A 29 -69.43 45.02 9.85
CA PRO A 29 -69.46 43.64 10.35
C PRO A 29 -68.70 42.68 9.42
N THR A 30 -68.07 41.64 9.97
CA THR A 30 -67.31 40.66 9.18
C THR A 30 -68.20 39.68 8.41
N GLU A 31 -69.45 39.51 8.85
CA GLU A 31 -70.46 38.65 8.23
C GLU A 31 -71.66 39.48 7.78
N LYS A 32 -72.25 39.13 6.63
CA LYS A 32 -73.38 39.86 6.04
C LYS A 32 -74.59 39.81 7.00
N PRO A 33 -75.14 40.95 7.46
CA PRO A 33 -76.31 40.97 8.34
C PRO A 33 -77.53 40.30 7.70
N PRO A 34 -78.34 39.54 8.47
CA PRO A 34 -79.51 38.84 7.94
C PRO A 34 -80.64 39.85 7.67
N LEU A 35 -80.73 40.32 6.43
CA LEU A 35 -81.84 41.13 5.93
C LEU A 35 -82.83 40.23 5.19
N GLU A 36 -84.12 40.35 5.51
CA GLU A 36 -85.18 39.63 4.79
C GLU A 36 -85.17 40.01 3.30
N GLY A 37 -85.14 39.01 2.42
CA GLY A 37 -85.19 39.20 0.95
C GLY A 37 -83.85 39.30 0.21
N GLY A 38 -82.70 39.05 0.85
CA GLY A 38 -81.41 38.91 0.14
C GLY A 38 -80.78 40.22 -0.36
N LEU A 39 -81.35 41.37 0.00
CA LEU A 39 -80.86 42.71 -0.32
C LEU A 39 -79.44 42.97 0.24
N GLN A 40 -78.71 43.90 -0.37
CA GLN A 40 -77.40 44.33 0.15
C GLN A 40 -77.61 45.29 1.34
N PRO A 41 -76.86 45.13 2.45
CA PRO A 41 -77.05 45.96 3.63
C PRO A 41 -76.76 47.44 3.35
N GLU A 42 -77.75 48.29 3.66
CA GLU A 42 -77.64 49.75 3.55
C GLU A 42 -76.85 50.36 4.71
N VAL A 43 -75.98 51.30 4.39
CA VAL A 43 -75.19 52.07 5.35
C VAL A 43 -75.93 53.37 5.65
N VAL A 44 -76.39 53.55 6.88
CA VAL A 44 -77.14 54.72 7.35
C VAL A 44 -76.33 55.45 8.43
N VAL A 45 -76.18 56.76 8.29
CA VAL A 45 -75.48 57.63 9.25
C VAL A 45 -76.49 58.59 9.88
N LYS A 46 -76.57 58.59 11.21
CA LYS A 46 -77.46 59.46 11.99
C LYS A 46 -76.62 60.46 12.79
N ILE A 47 -76.87 61.76 12.63
CA ILE A 47 -76.21 62.86 13.34
C ILE A 47 -77.29 63.66 14.09
N GLY A 48 -77.32 63.54 15.41
CA GLY A 48 -78.40 64.07 16.25
C GLY A 48 -79.76 63.48 15.83
N ASN A 49 -80.70 64.35 15.42
CA ASN A 49 -82.05 63.95 14.99
C ASN A 49 -82.20 63.76 13.48
N ILE A 50 -81.13 63.87 12.69
CA ILE A 50 -81.17 63.73 11.22
C ILE A 50 -80.47 62.42 10.82
N SER A 51 -81.11 61.59 9.99
CA SER A 51 -80.54 60.35 9.43
C SER A 51 -80.40 60.44 7.91
N PHE A 52 -79.26 59.99 7.38
CA PHE A 52 -78.92 59.98 5.96
C PHE A 52 -78.41 58.60 5.52
N THR A 53 -78.89 58.08 4.39
CA THR A 53 -78.45 56.80 3.83
C THR A 53 -77.29 57.03 2.85
N ALA A 54 -76.13 56.46 3.15
CA ALA A 54 -74.87 56.67 2.42
C ALA A 54 -74.66 55.71 1.24
N GLY A 55 -75.23 54.50 1.25
CA GLY A 55 -75.10 53.51 0.15
C GLY A 55 -75.32 52.05 0.60
N GLN A 56 -74.99 51.06 -0.26
CA GLN A 56 -75.09 49.62 0.03
C GLN A 56 -73.71 48.93 0.01
N LEU A 57 -73.51 47.88 0.83
CA LEU A 57 -72.24 47.13 0.97
C LEU A 57 -72.34 45.67 0.49
N SER A 58 -71.40 45.21 -0.35
CA SER A 58 -71.34 43.82 -0.88
C SER A 58 -70.20 42.99 -0.27
N TYR A 59 -70.40 41.68 -0.08
CA TYR A 59 -69.42 40.72 0.45
C TYR A 59 -69.10 39.65 -0.63
N ASP A 60 -67.82 39.31 -0.85
CA ASP A 60 -67.36 38.34 -1.87
C ASP A 60 -67.36 36.87 -1.37
N SER A 61 -67.58 35.90 -2.26
CA SER A 61 -67.47 34.45 -2.00
C SER A 61 -66.42 33.74 -2.88
N PRO A 62 -65.71 32.70 -2.40
CA PRO A 62 -64.62 32.07 -3.13
C PRO A 62 -65.10 31.08 -4.22
N SER A 63 -64.46 31.10 -5.40
CA SER A 63 -64.87 30.35 -6.61
C SER A 63 -64.09 29.03 -6.86
N LEU A 64 -64.74 28.07 -7.52
CA LEU A 64 -64.35 26.67 -7.77
C LEU A 64 -63.06 26.45 -8.61
N THR A 65 -62.38 27.52 -9.05
CA THR A 65 -61.27 27.46 -10.03
C THR A 65 -59.94 27.03 -9.41
N SER A 66 -59.73 27.26 -8.11
CA SER A 66 -58.46 26.94 -7.43
C SER A 66 -58.22 25.44 -7.26
N SER A 67 -59.27 24.62 -7.15
CA SER A 67 -59.15 23.18 -6.88
C SER A 67 -58.67 22.40 -8.11
N VAL A 68 -59.09 22.81 -9.31
CA VAL A 68 -58.75 22.14 -10.58
C VAL A 68 -57.27 22.34 -10.93
N VAL A 69 -56.73 23.53 -10.67
CA VAL A 69 -55.32 23.86 -10.92
C VAL A 69 -54.39 22.99 -10.07
N MET A 70 -54.75 22.71 -8.81
CA MET A 70 -53.95 21.86 -7.92
C MET A 70 -53.91 20.40 -8.37
N VAL A 71 -55.02 19.87 -8.92
CA VAL A 71 -55.06 18.50 -9.47
C VAL A 71 -54.18 18.38 -10.71
N ILE A 72 -54.24 19.36 -11.62
CA ILE A 72 -53.41 19.38 -12.83
C ILE A 72 -51.92 19.43 -12.46
N LEU A 73 -51.53 20.28 -11.49
CA LEU A 73 -50.14 20.35 -11.02
C LEU A 73 -49.67 19.00 -10.44
N GLY A 74 -50.52 18.33 -9.66
CA GLY A 74 -50.24 17.01 -9.11
C GLY A 74 -50.03 15.94 -10.20
N CYS A 75 -50.86 15.94 -11.24
CA CYS A 75 -50.71 15.02 -12.37
C CYS A 75 -49.43 15.26 -13.17
N VAL A 76 -49.06 16.52 -13.39
CA VAL A 76 -47.81 16.88 -14.10
C VAL A 76 -46.57 16.44 -13.28
N ALA A 77 -46.58 16.68 -11.96
CA ALA A 77 -45.51 16.23 -11.08
C ALA A 77 -45.38 14.69 -11.06
N ALA A 78 -46.50 13.97 -11.00
CA ALA A 78 -46.52 12.51 -11.05
C ALA A 78 -45.97 11.95 -12.38
N MET A 79 -46.32 12.58 -13.51
CA MET A 79 -45.78 12.24 -14.83
C MET A 79 -44.26 12.47 -14.91
N LEU A 80 -43.77 13.59 -14.39
CA LEU A 80 -42.33 13.88 -14.32
C LEU A 80 -41.58 12.83 -13.50
N ILE A 81 -42.10 12.46 -12.33
CA ILE A 81 -41.51 11.41 -11.48
C ILE A 81 -41.49 10.07 -12.22
N CYS A 82 -42.58 9.71 -12.91
CA CYS A 82 -42.65 8.48 -13.69
C CYS A 82 -41.61 8.44 -14.83
N LEU A 83 -41.43 9.54 -15.56
CA LEU A 83 -40.42 9.65 -16.62
C LEU A 83 -39.00 9.55 -16.06
N ILE A 84 -38.72 10.17 -14.91
CA ILE A 84 -37.42 10.06 -14.23
C ILE A 84 -37.18 8.61 -13.79
N CYS A 85 -38.16 7.95 -13.18
CA CYS A 85 -38.07 6.53 -12.81
C CYS A 85 -37.81 5.64 -14.03
N LEU A 86 -38.52 5.85 -15.14
CA LEU A 86 -38.30 5.11 -16.39
C LEU A 86 -36.90 5.36 -16.97
N ALA A 87 -36.39 6.59 -16.92
CA ALA A 87 -35.03 6.91 -17.35
C ALA A 87 -33.98 6.22 -16.47
N ILE A 88 -34.16 6.22 -15.14
CA ILE A 88 -33.28 5.52 -14.19
C ILE A 88 -33.35 4.01 -14.42
N MET A 89 -34.53 3.43 -14.60
CA MET A 89 -34.70 2.00 -14.89
C MET A 89 -34.08 1.61 -16.23
N ARG A 90 -34.25 2.42 -17.28
CA ARG A 90 -33.61 2.18 -18.59
C ARG A 90 -32.09 2.30 -18.50
N LYS A 91 -31.56 3.30 -17.80
CA LYS A 91 -30.12 3.48 -17.58
C LYS A 91 -29.55 2.30 -16.77
N THR A 92 -30.22 1.89 -15.70
CA THR A 92 -29.83 0.74 -14.87
C THR A 92 -29.87 -0.56 -15.66
N ASN A 93 -30.94 -0.81 -16.43
CA ASN A 93 -31.05 -1.97 -17.31
C ASN A 93 -30.00 -1.98 -18.42
N SER A 94 -29.67 -0.82 -18.99
CA SER A 94 -28.61 -0.67 -20.00
C SER A 94 -27.25 -1.02 -19.41
N HIS A 95 -26.91 -0.47 -18.23
CA HIS A 95 -25.68 -0.81 -17.51
C HIS A 95 -25.63 -2.30 -17.14
N GLN A 96 -26.71 -2.88 -16.62
CA GLN A 96 -26.77 -4.31 -16.31
C GLN A 96 -26.58 -5.18 -17.55
N ARG A 97 -27.13 -4.80 -18.71
CA ARG A 97 -26.93 -5.51 -19.98
C ARG A 97 -25.48 -5.43 -20.44
N GLN A 98 -24.86 -4.26 -20.38
CA GLN A 98 -23.45 -4.08 -20.70
C GLN A 98 -22.55 -4.92 -19.78
N MET A 99 -22.87 -5.00 -18.48
CA MET A 99 -22.13 -5.83 -17.53
C MET A 99 -22.31 -7.32 -17.78
N LYS A 100 -23.53 -7.79 -18.07
CA LYS A 100 -23.77 -9.18 -18.47
C LYS A 100 -22.99 -9.53 -19.75
N TYR A 101 -22.96 -8.62 -20.72
CA TYR A 101 -22.17 -8.79 -21.94
C TYR A 101 -20.66 -8.89 -21.63
N LEU A 102 -20.10 -7.96 -20.85
CA LEU A 102 -18.68 -7.98 -20.46
C LEU A 102 -18.31 -9.26 -19.72
N LYS A 103 -19.14 -9.71 -18.78
CA LYS A 103 -18.96 -10.98 -18.06
C LYS A 103 -18.97 -12.17 -19.00
N THR A 104 -19.94 -12.24 -19.91
CA THR A 104 -20.05 -13.35 -20.89
C THR A 104 -18.88 -13.38 -21.87
N GLN A 105 -18.38 -12.21 -22.30
CA GLN A 105 -17.17 -12.13 -23.12
C GLN A 105 -15.95 -12.66 -22.37
N MET A 106 -15.77 -12.27 -21.11
CA MET A 106 -14.70 -12.77 -20.26
C MET A 106 -14.82 -14.29 -20.07
N ASP A 107 -16.03 -14.82 -19.84
CA ASP A 107 -16.29 -16.26 -19.71
C ASP A 107 -15.92 -17.04 -20.99
N THR A 108 -16.24 -16.47 -22.15
CA THR A 108 -15.94 -17.07 -23.46
C THR A 108 -14.43 -17.14 -23.69
N ILE A 109 -13.69 -16.08 -23.34
CA ILE A 109 -12.23 -16.05 -23.46
C ILE A 109 -11.60 -16.98 -22.42
N GLU A 110 -12.05 -16.96 -21.17
CA GLU A 110 -11.54 -17.83 -20.11
C GLU A 110 -11.71 -19.30 -20.48
N MET A 111 -12.85 -19.69 -21.04
CA MET A 111 -13.08 -21.06 -21.50
C MET A 111 -12.14 -21.47 -22.65
N LYS A 112 -11.80 -20.54 -23.57
CA LYS A 112 -10.82 -20.80 -24.64
C LYS A 112 -9.42 -21.07 -24.09
N VAL A 113 -9.03 -20.36 -23.04
CA VAL A 113 -7.67 -20.44 -22.46
C VAL A 113 -7.59 -21.48 -21.35
N ALA A 114 -8.72 -21.98 -20.83
CA ALA A 114 -8.75 -22.87 -19.67
C ALA A 114 -7.93 -24.15 -19.84
N THR A 115 -7.91 -24.76 -21.04
CA THR A 115 -7.07 -25.93 -21.32
C THR A 115 -5.59 -25.57 -21.32
N GLU A 116 -5.21 -24.49 -21.99
CA GLU A 116 -3.84 -23.97 -22.01
C GLU A 116 -3.35 -23.58 -20.60
N CYS A 117 -4.21 -22.97 -19.78
CA CYS A 117 -3.92 -22.66 -18.38
C CYS A 117 -3.62 -23.92 -17.56
N LYS A 118 -4.42 -24.98 -17.73
CA LYS A 118 -4.24 -26.25 -17.01
C LYS A 118 -2.93 -26.92 -17.41
N GLU A 119 -2.61 -26.92 -18.70
CA GLU A 119 -1.35 -27.44 -19.21
C GLU A 119 -0.16 -26.62 -18.70
N ALA A 120 -0.22 -25.29 -18.82
CA ALA A 120 0.80 -24.38 -18.31
C ALA A 120 0.98 -24.49 -16.79
N PHE A 121 -0.11 -24.68 -16.04
CA PHE A 121 -0.05 -24.95 -14.60
C PHE A 121 0.62 -26.29 -14.29
N ALA A 122 0.24 -27.36 -15.00
CA ALA A 122 0.85 -28.68 -14.81
C ALA A 122 2.35 -28.65 -15.14
N GLU A 123 2.75 -27.94 -16.20
CA GLU A 123 4.15 -27.73 -16.57
C GLU A 123 4.91 -26.93 -15.50
N LEU A 124 4.35 -25.81 -15.03
CA LEU A 124 4.94 -25.00 -13.96
C LEU A 124 5.10 -25.81 -12.68
N GLN A 125 4.04 -26.52 -12.26
CA GLN A 125 4.08 -27.36 -11.06
C GLN A 125 5.11 -28.50 -11.21
N THR A 126 5.23 -29.09 -12.41
CA THR A 126 6.25 -30.11 -12.70
C THR A 126 7.65 -29.51 -12.62
N SER A 127 7.87 -28.32 -13.19
CA SER A 127 9.15 -27.61 -13.13
C SER A 127 9.55 -27.26 -11.69
N LEU A 128 8.62 -26.75 -10.89
CA LEU A 128 8.83 -26.44 -9.47
C LEU A 128 9.12 -27.70 -8.64
N ASN A 129 8.42 -28.79 -8.92
CA ASN A 129 8.63 -30.06 -8.24
C ASN A 129 9.96 -30.69 -8.63
N GLN A 130 10.35 -30.67 -9.92
CA GLN A 130 11.66 -31.12 -10.39
C GLN A 130 12.78 -30.30 -9.74
N TYR A 131 12.63 -28.97 -9.72
CA TYR A 131 13.57 -28.06 -9.07
C TYR A 131 13.82 -28.42 -7.60
N THR A 132 12.78 -28.91 -6.91
CA THR A 132 12.83 -29.37 -5.52
C THR A 132 13.36 -30.80 -5.38
N ALA A 133 12.96 -31.71 -6.28
CA ALA A 133 13.31 -33.13 -6.24
C ALA A 133 14.80 -33.39 -6.49
N ASP A 134 15.46 -32.52 -7.27
CA ASP A 134 16.88 -32.62 -7.58
C ASP A 134 17.78 -32.16 -6.40
N LEU A 135 17.21 -31.71 -5.29
CA LEU A 135 17.96 -31.25 -4.11
C LEU A 135 18.25 -32.43 -3.15
N PRO A 136 19.44 -32.46 -2.49
CA PRO A 136 19.71 -33.43 -1.44
C PRO A 136 18.66 -33.37 -0.32
N LEU A 137 18.29 -34.53 0.22
CA LEU A 137 17.35 -34.61 1.35
C LEU A 137 17.81 -33.70 2.50
N GLY A 138 16.88 -32.88 3.01
CA GLY A 138 17.14 -31.96 4.12
C GLY A 138 17.65 -30.57 3.72
N THR A 139 17.86 -30.28 2.43
CA THR A 139 18.23 -28.94 1.98
C THR A 139 17.06 -27.96 2.19
N PRO A 140 17.23 -26.85 2.93
CA PRO A 140 16.19 -25.85 3.07
C PRO A 140 15.87 -25.24 1.71
N ILE A 141 14.64 -25.46 1.22
CA ILE A 141 14.18 -25.04 -0.11
C ILE A 141 13.90 -23.53 -0.15
N VAL A 142 13.55 -22.95 1.01
CA VAL A 142 13.15 -21.54 1.13
C VAL A 142 14.24 -20.79 1.89
N PRO A 143 14.87 -19.76 1.28
CA PRO A 143 15.94 -18.99 1.91
C PRO A 143 15.34 -17.96 2.87
N PHE A 144 14.77 -18.39 3.99
CA PHE A 144 14.27 -17.47 5.03
C PHE A 144 15.40 -16.62 5.59
N LEU A 145 15.14 -15.33 5.77
CA LEU A 145 16.02 -14.44 6.52
C LEU A 145 16.02 -14.79 8.00
N GLU A 146 17.11 -14.47 8.67
CA GLU A 146 17.13 -14.50 10.13
C GLU A 146 16.21 -13.42 10.71
N TYR A 147 15.74 -13.64 11.94
CA TYR A 147 14.82 -12.74 12.64
C TYR A 147 15.27 -11.28 12.59
N LYS A 148 16.55 -11.03 12.88
CA LYS A 148 17.16 -9.69 12.87
C LYS A 148 16.98 -8.99 11.52
N ASP A 149 17.32 -9.67 10.43
CA ASP A 149 17.25 -9.10 9.07
C ASP A 149 15.81 -8.94 8.60
N TYR A 150 14.95 -9.90 8.88
CA TYR A 150 13.51 -9.81 8.61
C TYR A 150 12.90 -8.57 9.28
N CYS A 151 13.13 -8.43 10.59
CA CYS A 151 12.64 -7.29 11.36
C CYS A 151 13.24 -5.97 10.86
N ALA A 152 14.54 -5.92 10.57
CA ALA A 152 15.18 -4.72 10.05
C ALA A 152 14.60 -4.29 8.69
N ARG A 153 14.35 -5.23 7.78
CA ARG A 153 13.74 -4.97 6.47
C ARG A 153 12.32 -4.43 6.58
N VAL A 154 11.51 -4.93 7.54
CA VAL A 154 10.13 -4.46 7.75
C VAL A 154 10.08 -3.13 8.53
N LEU A 155 10.94 -2.95 9.53
CA LEU A 155 10.95 -1.77 10.38
C LEU A 155 11.63 -0.57 9.73
N PHE A 156 12.70 -0.81 8.96
CA PHE A 156 13.55 0.23 8.36
C PHE A 156 13.80 -0.04 6.86
N PRO A 157 12.76 -0.07 6.01
CA PRO A 157 12.88 -0.49 4.61
C PRO A 157 13.80 0.41 3.76
N ASN A 158 14.07 1.64 4.19
CA ASN A 158 14.93 2.58 3.48
C ASN A 158 16.43 2.30 3.67
N ASN A 159 16.83 1.68 4.78
CA ASN A 159 18.22 1.34 5.06
C ASN A 159 18.30 0.06 5.91
N PRO A 160 17.93 -1.11 5.33
CA PRO A 160 17.76 -2.32 6.11
C PRO A 160 19.08 -3.00 6.51
N HIS A 161 20.16 -2.83 5.73
CA HIS A 161 21.44 -3.52 5.97
C HIS A 161 22.43 -2.72 6.80
N ASN A 162 22.31 -1.39 6.82
CA ASN A 162 23.25 -0.49 7.49
C ASN A 162 22.51 0.46 8.45
N HIS A 163 21.40 -0.02 9.02
CA HIS A 163 20.66 0.76 10.02
C HIS A 163 21.49 0.87 11.31
N PRO A 164 21.55 2.04 11.97
CA PRO A 164 22.28 2.20 13.24
C PRO A 164 21.94 1.16 14.31
N VAL A 165 20.71 0.66 14.34
CA VAL A 165 20.27 -0.36 15.32
C VAL A 165 20.89 -1.75 15.12
N LEU A 166 21.55 -1.99 13.99
CA LEU A 166 22.18 -3.28 13.67
C LEU A 166 23.69 -3.32 13.96
N ARG A 167 24.25 -2.19 14.40
CA ARG A 167 25.68 -2.02 14.72
C ARG A 167 25.86 -1.33 16.06
N ASP A 168 27.03 -1.50 16.65
CA ASP A 168 27.40 -0.81 17.88
C ASP A 168 27.41 0.71 17.71
N LEU A 169 27.08 1.39 18.80
CA LEU A 169 27.06 2.84 18.83
C LEU A 169 28.51 3.36 18.82
N GLU A 170 28.91 3.96 17.70
CA GLU A 170 30.21 4.61 17.57
C GLU A 170 30.22 5.95 18.33
N VAL A 171 31.02 6.02 19.39
CA VAL A 171 31.17 7.21 20.25
C VAL A 171 32.65 7.49 20.49
N ASP A 172 33.02 8.76 20.58
CA ASP A 172 34.33 9.19 21.04
C ASP A 172 34.63 8.58 22.42
N SER A 173 35.78 7.91 22.55
CA SER A 173 36.20 7.17 23.75
C SER A 173 36.20 8.05 25.01
N GLN A 174 36.45 9.36 24.89
CA GLN A 174 36.41 10.27 26.04
C GLN A 174 34.99 10.56 26.55
N LYS A 175 33.98 10.44 25.69
CA LYS A 175 32.56 10.75 25.99
C LYS A 175 31.69 9.52 26.12
N ALA A 176 32.21 8.34 25.73
CA ALA A 176 31.49 7.07 25.74
C ALA A 176 30.80 6.77 27.07
N GLY A 177 31.51 6.89 28.21
CA GLY A 177 30.93 6.61 29.52
C GLY A 177 29.78 7.55 29.92
N ALA A 178 29.88 8.84 29.57
CA ALA A 178 28.83 9.82 29.86
C ALA A 178 27.59 9.63 28.98
N ILE A 179 27.79 9.35 27.69
CA ILE A 179 26.70 9.05 26.75
C ILE A 179 26.00 7.75 27.15
N GLU A 180 26.75 6.69 27.47
CA GLU A 180 26.17 5.44 27.92
C GLU A 180 25.36 5.62 29.21
N ALA A 181 25.89 6.37 30.19
CA ALA A 181 25.17 6.68 31.42
C ALA A 181 23.85 7.44 31.15
N GLY A 182 23.88 8.44 30.26
CA GLY A 182 22.69 9.19 29.87
C GLY A 182 21.66 8.34 29.12
N LEU A 183 22.09 7.49 28.19
CA LEU A 183 21.21 6.56 27.48
C LEU A 183 20.61 5.50 28.41
N ARG A 184 21.37 5.01 29.42
CA ARG A 184 20.83 4.13 30.46
C ARG A 184 19.75 4.83 31.28
N GLU A 185 19.94 6.09 31.63
CA GLU A 185 18.93 6.87 32.34
C GLU A 185 17.71 7.15 31.46
N PHE A 186 17.91 7.43 30.17
CA PHE A 186 16.81 7.58 29.21
C PHE A 186 16.00 6.29 29.08
N HIS A 187 16.68 5.14 29.01
CA HIS A 187 16.01 3.85 28.98
C HIS A 187 15.15 3.62 30.23
N LYS A 188 15.65 3.96 31.43
CA LYS A 188 14.86 3.88 32.66
C LYS A 188 13.65 4.82 32.65
N LEU A 189 13.76 6.00 32.05
CA LEU A 189 12.62 6.89 31.86
C LEU A 189 11.59 6.25 30.92
N LEU A 190 12.01 5.64 29.80
CA LEU A 190 11.11 4.93 28.89
C LEU A 190 10.41 3.72 29.53
N MET A 191 11.01 3.09 30.54
CA MET A 191 10.37 2.03 31.34
C MET A 191 9.32 2.55 32.34
N ASN A 192 9.15 3.87 32.48
CA ASN A 192 8.09 4.45 33.28
C ASN A 192 6.87 4.77 32.40
N LYS A 193 5.73 4.13 32.70
CA LYS A 193 4.46 4.30 31.97
C LYS A 193 4.06 5.76 31.78
N THR A 194 4.14 6.56 32.84
CA THR A 194 3.75 7.98 32.80
C THR A 194 4.66 8.78 31.88
N PHE A 195 5.97 8.56 31.95
CA PHE A 195 6.94 9.20 31.05
C PHE A 195 6.68 8.83 29.59
N PHE A 196 6.59 7.52 29.30
CA PHE A 196 6.44 7.00 27.95
C PHE A 196 5.18 7.57 27.26
N LEU A 197 4.03 7.48 27.92
CA LEU A 197 2.77 7.99 27.39
C LEU A 197 2.82 9.51 27.19
N THR A 198 3.39 10.25 28.15
CA THR A 198 3.53 11.72 28.04
C THR A 198 4.44 12.10 26.87
N MET A 199 5.56 11.39 26.68
CA MET A 199 6.49 11.59 25.56
C MET A 199 5.78 11.41 24.22
N VAL A 200 5.13 10.26 24.00
CA VAL A 200 4.46 9.96 22.72
C VAL A 200 3.33 10.95 22.44
N ARG A 201 2.47 11.23 23.43
CA ARG A 201 1.36 12.19 23.28
C ARG A 201 1.84 13.59 22.91
N THR A 202 2.91 14.04 23.54
CA THR A 202 3.47 15.39 23.32
C THR A 202 4.14 15.51 21.96
N MET A 203 4.82 14.45 21.51
CA MET A 203 5.39 14.42 20.15
C MET A 203 4.27 14.42 19.10
N GLU A 204 3.23 13.59 19.27
CA GLU A 204 2.12 13.50 18.31
C GLU A 204 1.23 14.75 18.24
N SER A 205 1.09 15.49 19.34
CA SER A 205 0.33 16.74 19.33
C SER A 205 1.03 17.86 18.55
N ASN A 206 2.33 17.70 18.27
CA ASN A 206 3.11 18.69 17.54
C ASN A 206 2.88 18.57 16.02
N LYS A 207 2.44 19.67 15.40
CA LYS A 207 2.22 19.74 13.94
C LYS A 207 3.48 19.48 13.09
N TYR A 208 4.67 19.69 13.64
CA TYR A 208 5.95 19.44 12.95
C TYR A 208 6.40 17.98 13.06
N PHE A 209 5.72 17.15 13.85
CA PHE A 209 5.98 15.72 13.93
C PHE A 209 5.25 15.00 12.80
N LEU A 210 5.93 14.86 11.65
CA LEU A 210 5.37 14.39 10.39
C LEU A 210 5.14 12.88 10.40
N GLY A 211 4.36 12.37 9.45
CA GLY A 211 4.06 10.92 9.34
C GLY A 211 5.32 10.04 9.23
N LYS A 212 6.36 10.50 8.52
CA LYS A 212 7.64 9.81 8.44
C LYS A 212 8.33 9.68 9.82
N ASP A 213 8.22 10.71 10.65
CA ASP A 213 8.85 10.76 11.97
C ASP A 213 8.07 9.88 12.95
N ARG A 214 6.73 9.86 12.86
CA ARG A 214 5.86 8.94 13.62
C ARG A 214 6.21 7.49 13.35
N VAL A 215 6.38 7.14 12.07
CA VAL A 215 6.76 5.78 11.64
C VAL A 215 8.17 5.43 12.13
N TYR A 216 9.12 6.35 12.03
CA TYR A 216 10.49 6.10 12.46
C TYR A 216 10.61 5.96 13.99
N VAL A 217 10.02 6.88 14.75
CA VAL A 217 9.97 6.83 16.22
C VAL A 217 9.24 5.57 16.69
N GLY A 218 8.10 5.22 16.08
CA GLY A 218 7.39 3.98 16.40
C GLY A 218 8.26 2.73 16.19
N SER A 219 9.01 2.66 15.09
CA SER A 219 9.96 1.56 14.85
C SER A 219 11.12 1.54 15.85
N LEU A 220 11.70 2.69 16.20
CA LEU A 220 12.77 2.77 17.21
C LEU A 220 12.29 2.33 18.59
N VAL A 221 11.11 2.79 19.01
CA VAL A 221 10.48 2.38 20.28
C VAL A 221 10.31 0.87 20.32
N MET A 222 9.82 0.25 19.24
CA MET A 222 9.62 -1.19 19.19
C MET A 222 10.93 -1.95 19.31
N VAL A 223 12.02 -1.47 18.69
CA VAL A 223 13.36 -2.05 18.86
C VAL A 223 13.85 -1.91 20.31
N VAL A 224 13.68 -0.74 20.93
CA VAL A 224 14.09 -0.51 22.33
C VAL A 224 13.31 -1.41 23.29
N LEU A 225 12.03 -1.64 23.03
CA LEU A 225 11.14 -2.44 23.89
C LEU A 225 11.09 -3.93 23.52
N GLN A 226 11.84 -4.38 22.51
CA GLN A 226 11.79 -5.77 22.01
C GLN A 226 12.21 -6.77 23.09
N GLU A 227 13.17 -6.45 23.97
CA GLU A 227 13.55 -7.31 25.10
C GLU A 227 12.55 -7.27 26.28
N LYS A 228 11.46 -6.50 26.16
CA LYS A 228 10.43 -6.28 27.19
C LYS A 228 9.04 -6.26 26.56
N MET A 229 8.72 -7.26 25.74
CA MET A 229 7.46 -7.32 24.98
C MET A 229 6.20 -7.28 25.85
N GLY A 230 6.25 -7.74 27.11
CA GLY A 230 5.16 -7.56 28.07
C GLY A 230 4.82 -6.08 28.30
N TYR A 231 5.82 -5.28 28.69
CA TYR A 231 5.67 -3.82 28.85
C TYR A 231 5.32 -3.13 27.52
N CYS A 232 5.95 -3.55 26.41
CA CYS A 232 5.66 -3.04 25.08
C CYS A 232 4.17 -3.19 24.72
N THR A 233 3.60 -4.38 24.99
CA THR A 233 2.21 -4.71 24.67
C THR A 233 1.25 -3.90 25.53
N GLU A 234 1.54 -3.70 26.82
CA GLU A 234 0.72 -2.83 27.66
C GLU A 234 0.71 -1.38 27.16
N MET A 235 1.89 -0.84 26.81
CA MET A 235 1.98 0.53 26.29
C MET A 235 1.27 0.67 24.95
N LEU A 236 1.40 -0.33 24.08
CA LEU A 236 0.68 -0.40 22.81
C LEU A 236 -0.85 -0.39 23.03
N LYS A 237 -1.39 -1.30 23.87
CA LYS A 237 -2.84 -1.35 24.17
C LYS A 237 -3.35 -0.02 24.71
N GLN A 238 -2.58 0.62 25.59
CA GLN A 238 -2.95 1.92 26.15
C GLN A 238 -2.99 3.03 25.07
N LEU A 239 -1.98 3.09 24.20
CA LEU A 239 -1.95 4.06 23.10
C LEU A 239 -3.05 3.80 22.06
N LEU A 240 -3.36 2.54 21.77
CA LEU A 240 -4.44 2.16 20.85
C LEU A 240 -5.81 2.54 21.42
N ARG A 241 -6.05 2.30 22.73
CA ARG A 241 -7.26 2.75 23.42
C ARG A 241 -7.45 4.26 23.26
N GLU A 242 -6.42 5.05 23.61
CA GLU A 242 -6.48 6.50 23.47
C GLU A 242 -6.70 6.97 22.03
N LEU A 243 -6.16 6.23 21.05
CA LEU A 243 -6.38 6.52 19.63
C LEU A 243 -7.84 6.24 19.23
N ILE A 244 -8.44 5.15 19.73
CA ILE A 244 -9.85 4.81 19.54
C ILE A 244 -10.72 5.88 20.20
N ASP A 245 -10.49 6.20 21.47
CA ASP A 245 -11.23 7.22 22.24
C ASP A 245 -11.29 8.53 21.44
N ARG A 246 -10.13 9.05 21.02
CA ARG A 246 -10.04 10.29 20.23
C ARG A 246 -10.77 10.21 18.90
N THR A 247 -10.81 9.05 18.26
CA THR A 247 -11.45 8.85 16.96
C THR A 247 -12.98 8.88 17.12
N VAL A 248 -13.48 8.21 18.15
CA VAL A 248 -14.91 8.14 18.48
C VAL A 248 -15.41 9.50 18.98
N GLU A 249 -14.70 10.13 19.92
CA GLU A 249 -15.06 11.43 20.51
C GLU A 249 -15.13 12.56 19.47
N LYS A 250 -14.15 12.61 18.55
CA LYS A 250 -14.10 13.63 17.50
C LYS A 250 -15.10 13.37 16.36
N LYS A 251 -15.97 12.37 16.47
CA LYS A 251 -16.93 11.93 15.46
C LYS A 251 -16.29 11.67 14.09
N PHE A 252 -15.03 11.24 14.07
CA PHE A 252 -14.42 10.75 12.84
C PHE A 252 -15.09 9.45 12.43
N GLN A 253 -15.08 9.12 11.14
CA GLN A 253 -15.66 7.87 10.66
C GLN A 253 -14.88 6.68 11.25
N PRO A 254 -15.47 5.88 12.16
CA PRO A 254 -14.72 4.85 12.89
C PRO A 254 -14.12 3.78 11.96
N LYS A 255 -14.76 3.52 10.80
CA LYS A 255 -14.28 2.60 9.76
C LYS A 255 -12.91 2.97 9.16
N ILE A 256 -12.45 4.22 9.33
CA ILE A 256 -11.17 4.70 8.80
C ILE A 256 -9.99 4.45 9.76
N LEU A 257 -10.26 4.10 11.03
CA LEU A 257 -9.20 3.81 12.00
C LEU A 257 -8.26 2.71 11.48
N PHE A 258 -6.96 2.87 11.72
CA PHE A 258 -5.88 1.98 11.23
C PHE A 258 -5.62 2.04 9.71
N ARG A 259 -6.40 2.80 8.92
CA ARG A 259 -6.32 2.84 7.45
C ARG A 259 -5.12 3.62 6.90
N ARG A 260 -4.62 4.63 7.61
CA ARG A 260 -3.40 5.37 7.24
C ARG A 260 -2.53 5.39 8.48
N SER A 261 -1.30 4.85 8.42
CA SER A 261 -0.36 4.78 9.55
C SER A 261 0.05 6.19 9.98
N GLU A 262 -0.84 6.86 10.68
CA GLU A 262 -0.77 8.27 11.02
C GLU A 262 -0.44 8.47 12.50
N SER A 263 -0.31 7.40 13.27
CA SER A 263 0.13 7.43 14.68
C SER A 263 1.32 6.51 14.95
N VAL A 264 2.04 6.83 16.02
CA VAL A 264 3.08 5.99 16.60
C VAL A 264 2.47 4.65 17.04
N ALA A 265 1.26 4.66 17.60
CA ALA A 265 0.54 3.47 18.04
C ALA A 265 0.27 2.48 16.89
N GLU A 266 -0.20 2.98 15.74
CA GLU A 266 -0.40 2.16 14.53
C GLU A 266 0.90 1.55 14.03
N ARG A 267 1.99 2.31 14.07
CA ARG A 267 3.29 1.78 13.69
C ARG A 267 3.78 0.71 14.66
N MET A 268 3.61 0.95 15.95
CA MET A 268 3.94 -0.03 17.00
C MET A 268 3.11 -1.31 16.82
N LEU A 269 1.83 -1.21 16.49
CA LEU A 269 0.97 -2.37 16.20
C LEU A 269 1.49 -3.20 15.03
N ALA A 270 1.84 -2.56 13.91
CA ALA A 270 2.40 -3.26 12.75
C ALA A 270 3.73 -3.96 13.08
N ALA A 271 4.59 -3.30 13.86
CA ALA A 271 5.85 -3.87 14.33
C ALA A 271 5.63 -5.02 15.34
N TRP A 272 4.62 -4.92 16.20
CA TRP A 272 4.26 -5.95 17.16
C TRP A 272 3.82 -7.24 16.46
N PHE A 273 2.99 -7.13 15.43
CA PHE A 273 2.70 -8.27 14.55
C PHE A 273 3.93 -8.77 13.81
N THR A 274 4.83 -7.89 13.39
CA THR A 274 6.09 -8.29 12.74
C THR A 274 6.88 -9.22 13.64
N PHE A 275 7.11 -8.86 14.90
CA PHE A 275 7.83 -9.70 15.86
C PHE A 275 7.12 -11.04 16.08
N LEU A 276 5.84 -11.00 16.47
CA LEU A 276 5.11 -12.20 16.92
C LEU A 276 4.67 -13.14 15.80
N MET A 277 4.73 -12.71 14.54
CA MET A 277 4.34 -13.54 13.38
C MET A 277 5.54 -14.20 12.69
N HIS A 278 6.77 -13.94 13.13
CA HIS A 278 7.97 -14.50 12.48
C HIS A 278 7.95 -16.03 12.45
N ASP A 279 7.68 -16.68 13.58
CA ASP A 279 7.63 -18.14 13.66
C ASP A 279 6.49 -18.73 12.81
N TYR A 280 5.36 -18.02 12.75
CA TYR A 280 4.25 -18.41 11.91
C TYR A 280 4.60 -18.35 10.41
N LEU A 281 5.31 -17.29 9.99
CA LEU A 281 5.84 -17.17 8.64
C LEU A 281 6.84 -18.29 8.33
N ARG A 282 7.78 -18.55 9.23
CA ARG A 282 8.83 -19.54 9.01
C ARG A 282 8.29 -20.96 8.89
N ASN A 283 7.31 -21.31 9.71
CA ASN A 283 6.85 -22.69 9.84
C ASN A 283 5.61 -23.01 9.01
N PHE A 284 4.79 -22.02 8.63
CA PHE A 284 3.49 -22.27 8.01
C PHE A 284 3.27 -21.46 6.71
N ALA A 285 3.12 -20.14 6.81
CA ALA A 285 2.64 -19.33 5.69
C ALA A 285 3.74 -18.91 4.69
N GLY A 286 4.99 -18.80 5.15
CA GLY A 286 6.10 -18.27 4.34
C GLY A 286 6.43 -19.14 3.14
N LYS A 287 6.29 -20.48 3.25
CA LYS A 287 6.48 -21.36 2.08
C LYS A 287 5.50 -21.03 0.97
N ARG A 288 4.22 -20.78 1.27
CA ARG A 288 3.19 -20.45 0.26
C ARG A 288 3.47 -19.11 -0.41
N LEU A 289 3.96 -18.14 0.37
CA LEU A 289 4.40 -16.85 -0.17
C LEU A 289 5.60 -17.01 -1.11
N TYR A 290 6.58 -17.84 -0.74
CA TYR A 290 7.74 -18.14 -1.58
C TYR A 290 7.35 -18.88 -2.87
N ASP A 291 6.50 -19.91 -2.76
CA ASP A 291 5.99 -20.67 -3.90
C ASP A 291 5.26 -19.75 -4.89
N LEU A 292 4.47 -18.79 -4.40
CA LEU A 292 3.82 -17.77 -5.24
C LEU A 292 4.85 -16.86 -5.93
N TYR A 293 5.79 -16.28 -5.18
CA TYR A 293 6.83 -15.40 -5.73
C TYR A 293 7.62 -16.13 -6.83
N TRP A 294 8.06 -17.35 -6.55
CA TRP A 294 8.87 -18.13 -7.46
C TRP A 294 8.07 -18.62 -8.68
N GLY A 295 6.81 -19.00 -8.48
CA GLY A 295 5.88 -19.32 -9.57
C GLY A 295 5.63 -18.14 -10.51
N ILE A 296 5.46 -16.92 -9.96
CA ILE A 296 5.38 -15.69 -10.76
C ILE A 296 6.67 -15.51 -11.56
N LYS A 297 7.83 -15.58 -10.90
CA LYS A 297 9.13 -15.38 -11.56
C LYS A 297 9.35 -16.36 -12.72
N GLN A 298 9.20 -17.66 -12.48
CA GLN A 298 9.37 -18.68 -13.53
C GLN A 298 8.40 -18.49 -14.70
N GLN A 299 7.14 -18.16 -14.42
CA GLN A 299 6.14 -17.98 -15.47
C GLN A 299 6.40 -16.71 -16.30
N MET A 300 6.88 -15.63 -15.67
CA MET A 300 7.29 -14.42 -16.39
C MET A 300 8.51 -14.68 -17.29
N GLU A 301 9.52 -15.39 -16.78
CA GLU A 301 10.77 -15.70 -17.50
C GLU A 301 10.62 -16.71 -18.65
N LYS A 302 9.46 -17.39 -18.75
CA LYS A 302 9.09 -18.24 -19.89
C LYS A 302 8.79 -17.43 -21.16
N GLY A 303 8.47 -16.14 -21.02
CA GLY A 303 8.20 -15.23 -22.14
C GLY A 303 9.20 -14.08 -22.23
N PRO A 304 9.22 -13.35 -23.36
CA PRO A 304 10.06 -12.17 -23.49
C PRO A 304 9.76 -11.12 -22.43
N GLN A 305 10.82 -10.54 -21.87
CA GLN A 305 10.77 -9.45 -20.91
C GLN A 305 11.72 -8.32 -21.35
N ASP A 306 11.21 -7.10 -21.43
CA ASP A 306 12.02 -5.93 -21.71
C ASP A 306 12.87 -5.57 -20.49
N ALA A 307 14.18 -5.37 -20.70
CA ALA A 307 15.14 -5.18 -19.61
C ALA A 307 15.09 -3.77 -19.01
N LEU A 308 14.49 -2.81 -19.72
CA LEU A 308 14.46 -1.40 -19.35
C LEU A 308 13.06 -0.97 -18.88
N THR A 309 12.00 -1.32 -19.61
CA THR A 309 10.62 -0.98 -19.22
C THR A 309 10.07 -1.94 -18.17
N LEU A 310 10.68 -3.13 -18.04
CA LEU A 310 10.23 -4.27 -17.23
C LEU A 310 8.86 -4.82 -17.66
N GLU A 311 8.44 -4.51 -18.89
CA GLU A 311 7.24 -5.10 -19.49
C GLU A 311 7.51 -6.55 -19.90
N ALA A 312 6.57 -7.45 -19.62
CA ALA A 312 6.71 -8.87 -19.89
C ALA A 312 5.52 -9.41 -20.68
N ARG A 313 5.75 -10.44 -21.51
CA ARG A 313 4.69 -11.12 -22.26
C ARG A 313 3.66 -11.76 -21.33
N TYR A 314 4.13 -12.40 -20.26
CA TYR A 314 3.30 -12.96 -19.20
C TYR A 314 3.36 -12.02 -18.01
N SER A 315 2.23 -11.39 -17.66
CA SER A 315 2.09 -10.48 -16.53
C SER A 315 0.66 -10.55 -16.02
N LEU A 316 0.46 -10.37 -14.71
CA LEU A 316 -0.86 -10.14 -14.10
C LEU A 316 -1.25 -8.66 -14.14
N SER A 317 -0.28 -7.77 -14.31
CA SER A 317 -0.48 -6.32 -14.39
C SER A 317 -0.58 -5.88 -15.84
N GLU A 318 -1.68 -5.23 -16.19
CA GLU A 318 -1.89 -4.64 -17.52
C GLU A 318 -0.83 -3.57 -17.85
N GLU A 319 -0.41 -2.78 -16.85
CA GLU A 319 0.62 -1.75 -17.00
C GLU A 319 2.00 -2.32 -17.32
N LYS A 320 2.25 -3.56 -16.90
CA LYS A 320 3.52 -4.28 -17.13
C LYS A 320 3.41 -5.32 -18.24
N LEU A 321 2.34 -5.27 -19.03
CA LEU A 321 2.14 -6.21 -20.13
C LEU A 321 2.84 -5.71 -21.40
N LEU A 322 3.71 -6.55 -21.95
CA LEU A 322 4.42 -6.25 -23.19
C LEU A 322 3.46 -6.24 -24.38
N ARG A 323 3.25 -5.05 -24.95
CA ARG A 323 2.31 -4.83 -26.06
C ARG A 323 2.92 -5.12 -27.43
N ALA A 324 4.25 -5.06 -27.56
CA ALA A 324 4.92 -5.41 -28.81
C ALA A 324 4.78 -6.90 -29.16
N THR A 325 4.67 -7.19 -30.46
CA THR A 325 4.67 -8.55 -31.00
C THR A 325 5.89 -8.74 -31.90
N PHE A 326 6.70 -9.75 -31.59
CA PHE A 326 7.85 -10.19 -32.38
C PHE A 326 8.04 -11.70 -32.20
N GLU A 327 8.73 -12.31 -33.15
CA GLU A 327 9.12 -13.72 -33.09
C GLU A 327 10.30 -13.88 -32.13
N TYR A 328 10.28 -14.94 -31.34
CA TYR A 328 11.36 -15.34 -30.45
C TYR A 328 11.45 -16.87 -30.42
N LYS A 329 12.62 -17.39 -30.08
CA LYS A 329 12.90 -18.82 -29.99
C LYS A 329 13.35 -19.17 -28.58
N GLU A 330 12.82 -20.27 -28.07
CA GLU A 330 13.33 -20.89 -26.85
C GLU A 330 14.62 -21.65 -27.16
N LEU A 331 15.64 -21.44 -26.35
CA LEU A 331 16.95 -22.09 -26.45
C LEU A 331 17.26 -22.79 -25.12
N THR A 332 17.93 -23.93 -25.19
CA THR A 332 18.58 -24.59 -24.06
C THR A 332 20.08 -24.36 -24.21
N ILE A 333 20.68 -23.65 -23.26
CA ILE A 333 22.14 -23.46 -23.18
C ILE A 333 22.71 -24.32 -22.06
N PHE A 334 24.01 -24.59 -22.09
CA PHE A 334 24.71 -25.39 -21.10
C PHE A 334 25.76 -24.56 -20.39
N ILE A 335 25.71 -24.48 -19.06
CA ILE A 335 26.74 -23.80 -18.27
C ILE A 335 27.83 -24.78 -17.92
N ALA A 336 29.05 -24.47 -18.35
CA ALA A 336 30.24 -25.23 -18.01
C ALA A 336 30.54 -25.12 -16.50
N ALA A 337 30.84 -26.25 -15.86
CA ALA A 337 31.22 -26.30 -14.45
C ALA A 337 32.55 -25.56 -14.18
N ASP A 338 32.67 -24.93 -13.00
CA ASP A 338 33.85 -24.11 -12.60
C ASP A 338 35.12 -24.94 -12.30
N SER A 339 35.07 -26.26 -12.38
CA SER A 339 36.16 -27.10 -11.87
C SER A 339 37.07 -27.68 -12.96
N MET A 340 38.37 -27.63 -12.67
CA MET A 340 39.44 -28.42 -13.30
C MET A 340 39.29 -29.95 -13.08
N THR A 341 38.27 -30.41 -12.35
CA THR A 341 37.88 -31.82 -12.25
C THR A 341 36.70 -32.12 -13.18
N TYR A 342 36.96 -32.95 -14.20
CA TYR A 342 36.05 -33.40 -15.29
C TYR A 342 34.78 -34.17 -14.85
N THR A 343 34.33 -34.04 -13.60
CA THR A 343 33.30 -34.91 -13.00
C THR A 343 31.93 -34.26 -12.82
N GLN A 344 31.75 -32.97 -13.06
CA GLN A 344 30.44 -32.31 -13.01
C GLN A 344 29.91 -32.06 -14.42
N PRO A 345 28.72 -32.57 -14.78
CA PRO A 345 28.13 -32.34 -16.10
C PRO A 345 27.72 -30.88 -16.27
N ASP A 346 27.75 -30.39 -17.52
CA ASP A 346 27.26 -29.06 -17.84
C ASP A 346 25.78 -28.94 -17.50
N MET A 347 25.39 -27.80 -16.93
CA MET A 347 24.04 -27.61 -16.41
C MET A 347 23.15 -26.96 -17.47
N PRO A 348 22.01 -27.58 -17.85
CA PRO A 348 21.09 -27.01 -18.84
C PRO A 348 20.33 -25.82 -18.25
N VAL A 349 20.21 -24.74 -19.01
CA VAL A 349 19.42 -23.55 -18.66
C VAL A 349 18.58 -23.13 -19.85
N ARG A 350 17.28 -22.99 -19.63
CA ARG A 350 16.34 -22.49 -20.63
C ARG A 350 16.40 -20.97 -20.69
N VAL A 351 16.60 -20.44 -21.89
CA VAL A 351 16.69 -19.00 -22.18
C VAL A 351 15.92 -18.69 -23.47
N LEU A 352 15.72 -17.41 -23.76
CA LEU A 352 15.14 -16.94 -25.02
C LEU A 352 16.22 -16.27 -25.86
N ASP A 353 16.15 -16.40 -27.18
CA ASP A 353 17.06 -15.72 -28.10
C ASP A 353 16.99 -14.18 -27.98
N CYS A 354 15.85 -13.67 -27.53
CA CYS A 354 15.61 -12.26 -27.22
C CYS A 354 15.99 -11.84 -25.79
N ASP A 355 16.56 -12.71 -24.95
CA ASP A 355 17.07 -12.29 -23.65
C ASP A 355 18.35 -11.44 -23.83
N THR A 356 18.47 -10.35 -23.06
CA THR A 356 19.73 -9.61 -22.90
C THR A 356 20.79 -10.49 -22.23
N ILE A 357 22.07 -10.12 -22.37
CA ILE A 357 23.17 -10.88 -21.76
C ILE A 357 23.06 -10.87 -20.24
N THR A 358 22.65 -9.76 -19.63
CA THR A 358 22.40 -9.72 -18.17
C THR A 358 21.24 -10.63 -17.75
N GLN A 359 20.13 -10.67 -18.50
CA GLN A 359 19.03 -11.61 -18.22
C GLN A 359 19.48 -13.07 -18.30
N VAL A 360 20.32 -13.40 -19.29
CA VAL A 360 20.93 -14.73 -19.40
C VAL A 360 21.81 -15.03 -18.18
N LYS A 361 22.69 -14.10 -17.78
CA LYS A 361 23.52 -14.26 -16.58
C LYS A 361 22.68 -14.51 -15.32
N GLU A 362 21.58 -13.80 -15.14
CA GLU A 362 20.68 -14.01 -13.99
C GLU A 362 20.02 -15.39 -14.00
N LYS A 363 19.48 -15.84 -15.16
CA LYS A 363 18.92 -17.19 -15.31
C LYS A 363 19.99 -18.27 -15.04
N CYS A 364 21.20 -18.01 -15.50
CA CYS A 364 22.35 -18.88 -15.26
C CYS A 364 22.73 -18.98 -13.78
N LEU A 365 22.73 -17.83 -13.07
CA LEU A 365 22.99 -17.77 -11.63
C LEU A 365 21.89 -18.48 -10.82
N ASP A 366 20.63 -18.33 -11.20
CA ASP A 366 19.52 -19.03 -10.53
C ASP A 366 19.63 -20.55 -10.64
N ALA A 367 20.01 -21.06 -11.81
CA ALA A 367 20.26 -22.48 -11.99
C ALA A 367 21.49 -22.96 -11.19
N LYS A 368 22.61 -22.21 -11.26
CA LYS A 368 23.90 -22.64 -10.70
C LYS A 368 23.94 -22.56 -9.18
N TYR A 369 23.33 -21.51 -8.63
CA TYR A 369 23.31 -21.20 -7.20
C TYR A 369 21.93 -21.45 -6.58
N ARG A 370 21.18 -22.42 -7.13
CA ARG A 370 19.79 -22.73 -6.72
C ARG A 370 19.58 -22.96 -5.21
N THR A 371 20.58 -23.47 -4.51
CA THR A 371 20.56 -23.75 -3.06
C THR A 371 21.20 -22.66 -2.20
N VAL A 372 21.82 -21.67 -2.82
CA VAL A 372 22.59 -20.65 -2.13
C VAL A 372 21.70 -19.41 -1.95
N PRO A 373 21.61 -18.82 -0.75
CA PRO A 373 20.89 -17.56 -0.53
C PRO A 373 21.40 -16.45 -1.46
N TYR A 374 20.54 -15.50 -1.86
CA TYR A 374 20.91 -14.49 -2.86
C TYR A 374 22.10 -13.63 -2.42
N SER A 375 22.21 -13.30 -1.13
CA SER A 375 23.30 -12.46 -0.60
C SER A 375 24.69 -13.10 -0.71
N ASP A 376 24.77 -14.44 -0.79
CA ASP A 376 26.01 -15.20 -0.93
C ASP A 376 26.38 -15.46 -2.40
N ARG A 377 25.57 -15.02 -3.36
CA ARG A 377 25.81 -15.22 -4.80
C ARG A 377 26.65 -14.08 -5.38
N PRO A 378 27.47 -14.36 -6.41
CA PRO A 378 28.10 -13.29 -7.19
C PRO A 378 27.03 -12.46 -7.92
N ASN A 379 27.28 -11.16 -8.06
CA ASN A 379 26.39 -10.29 -8.83
C ASN A 379 26.55 -10.54 -10.33
N ALA A 380 25.45 -10.52 -11.08
CA ALA A 380 25.50 -10.62 -12.54
C ALA A 380 26.39 -9.54 -13.18
N ASN A 381 26.49 -8.35 -12.57
CA ASN A 381 27.33 -7.25 -13.05
C ASN A 381 28.83 -7.48 -12.84
N ASP A 382 29.21 -8.38 -11.93
CA ASP A 382 30.62 -8.71 -11.61
C ASP A 382 31.12 -9.92 -12.43
N LEU A 383 30.27 -10.42 -13.34
CA LEU A 383 30.52 -11.59 -14.17
C LEU A 383 30.44 -11.27 -15.65
N ASP A 384 31.38 -11.83 -16.40
CA ASP A 384 31.37 -11.92 -17.86
C ASP A 384 30.77 -13.26 -18.30
N LEU A 385 30.03 -13.25 -19.40
CA LEU A 385 29.45 -14.46 -20.00
C LEU A 385 30.28 -14.85 -21.23
N GLU A 386 31.05 -15.93 -21.13
CA GLU A 386 31.87 -16.44 -22.22
C GLU A 386 31.16 -17.54 -23.00
N TRP A 387 31.05 -17.38 -24.31
CA TRP A 387 30.61 -18.45 -25.21
C TRP A 387 31.81 -19.22 -25.77
N ARG A 388 31.80 -20.55 -25.60
CA ARG A 388 32.78 -21.47 -26.17
C ARG A 388 32.36 -21.89 -27.58
N THR A 389 32.94 -21.27 -28.60
CA THR A 389 32.59 -21.49 -30.02
C THR A 389 33.35 -22.68 -30.67
N GLY A 390 33.62 -23.74 -29.91
CA GLY A 390 34.40 -24.87 -30.40
C GLY A 390 35.82 -24.47 -30.84
N ILE A 391 36.17 -24.71 -32.10
CA ILE A 391 37.50 -24.46 -32.68
C ILE A 391 37.82 -22.95 -32.76
N ASN A 392 36.82 -22.07 -32.75
CA ASN A 392 36.95 -20.63 -33.01
C ASN A 392 37.28 -19.76 -31.78
N GLY A 393 37.61 -20.38 -30.64
CA GLY A 393 38.00 -19.66 -29.42
C GLY A 393 36.83 -19.28 -28.51
N ARG A 394 37.12 -18.39 -27.55
CA ARG A 394 36.16 -17.91 -26.54
C ARG A 394 35.72 -16.49 -26.91
N MET A 395 34.42 -16.23 -26.82
CA MET A 395 33.86 -14.89 -27.06
C MET A 395 33.13 -14.40 -25.82
N VAL A 396 33.50 -13.23 -25.31
CA VAL A 396 32.80 -12.59 -24.20
C VAL A 396 31.57 -11.88 -24.75
N LEU A 397 30.40 -12.18 -24.20
CA LEU A 397 29.14 -11.54 -24.53
C LEU A 397 28.88 -10.42 -23.52
N GLN A 398 28.47 -9.25 -24.02
CA GLN A 398 28.11 -8.09 -23.19
C GLN A 398 26.79 -7.47 -23.69
N ASP A 399 26.06 -6.79 -22.79
CA ASP A 399 24.84 -6.08 -23.15
C ASP A 399 25.10 -4.93 -24.13
N ILE A 400 26.28 -4.31 -24.05
CA ILE A 400 26.75 -3.28 -24.96
C ILE A 400 28.21 -3.55 -25.26
N ASP A 401 28.55 -3.62 -26.55
CA ASP A 401 29.91 -3.80 -27.04
C ASP A 401 30.14 -3.01 -28.34
N THR A 402 31.28 -3.23 -28.99
CA THR A 402 31.62 -2.59 -30.28
C THR A 402 30.73 -3.05 -31.44
N THR A 403 30.01 -4.16 -31.29
CA THR A 403 29.11 -4.72 -32.30
C THR A 403 27.66 -4.27 -32.13
N SER A 404 27.34 -3.57 -31.03
CA SER A 404 25.99 -3.09 -30.73
C SER A 404 25.40 -2.23 -31.84
N ARG A 405 24.16 -2.56 -32.22
CA ARG A 405 23.46 -1.88 -33.31
C ARG A 405 22.93 -0.53 -32.85
N VAL A 406 23.33 0.54 -33.55
CA VAL A 406 22.78 1.88 -33.39
C VAL A 406 21.72 2.12 -34.47
N GLU A 407 20.51 2.40 -34.05
CA GLU A 407 19.37 2.73 -34.90
C GLU A 407 19.19 4.25 -35.08
N PRO A 408 18.49 4.68 -36.14
CA PRO A 408 18.20 6.09 -36.38
C PRO A 408 17.58 6.79 -35.15
N GLY A 409 17.98 8.04 -34.92
CA GLY A 409 17.53 8.83 -33.76
C GLY A 409 18.38 8.66 -32.49
N GLY A 410 19.59 8.09 -32.61
CA GLY A 410 20.53 7.94 -31.50
C GLY A 410 20.13 6.86 -30.49
N TRP A 411 19.39 5.85 -30.95
CA TRP A 411 18.96 4.72 -30.13
C TRP A 411 19.94 3.55 -30.30
N LYS A 412 20.46 3.03 -29.21
CA LYS A 412 21.33 1.86 -29.20
C LYS A 412 20.57 0.68 -28.60
N ARG A 413 20.55 -0.45 -29.32
CA ARG A 413 19.86 -1.66 -28.87
C ARG A 413 20.76 -2.47 -27.95
N LEU A 414 20.24 -2.95 -26.82
CA LEU A 414 20.94 -3.93 -25.98
C LEU A 414 21.14 -5.23 -26.76
N ASN A 415 22.34 -5.79 -26.65
CA ASN A 415 22.70 -7.04 -27.30
C ASN A 415 21.97 -8.21 -26.63
N THR A 416 21.48 -9.15 -27.45
CA THR A 416 20.79 -10.37 -27.02
C THR A 416 21.50 -11.62 -27.53
N LEU A 417 21.07 -12.82 -27.14
CA LEU A 417 21.62 -14.06 -27.72
C LEU A 417 21.44 -14.13 -29.25
N ALA A 418 20.31 -13.64 -29.76
CA ALA A 418 20.05 -13.52 -31.19
C ALA A 418 21.02 -12.56 -31.90
N HIS A 419 21.46 -11.48 -31.23
CA HIS A 419 22.45 -10.56 -31.79
C HIS A 419 23.78 -11.27 -32.10
N TYR A 420 24.22 -12.14 -31.18
CA TYR A 420 25.43 -12.95 -31.35
C TYR A 420 25.21 -14.27 -32.11
N ASN A 421 23.98 -14.55 -32.57
CA ASN A 421 23.58 -15.80 -33.21
C ASN A 421 23.95 -17.05 -32.38
N VAL A 422 23.76 -17.00 -31.07
CA VAL A 422 24.03 -18.15 -30.19
C VAL A 422 23.07 -19.30 -30.55
N PRO A 423 23.58 -20.49 -30.92
CA PRO A 423 22.73 -21.62 -31.29
C PRO A 423 22.14 -22.32 -30.08
N ASN A 424 21.09 -23.12 -30.32
CA ASN A 424 20.59 -24.05 -29.32
C ASN A 424 21.69 -25.06 -28.91
N ASN A 425 21.71 -25.47 -27.64
CA ASN A 425 22.72 -26.32 -27.01
C ASN A 425 24.14 -25.71 -26.96
N ALA A 426 24.26 -24.37 -27.03
CA ALA A 426 25.54 -23.69 -26.85
C ALA A 426 26.10 -23.85 -25.42
N VAL A 427 27.42 -23.98 -25.29
CA VAL A 427 28.11 -24.06 -23.99
C VAL A 427 28.65 -22.68 -23.60
N LEU A 428 28.17 -22.16 -22.48
CA LEU A 428 28.55 -20.86 -21.91
C LEU A 428 29.28 -21.05 -20.57
N MET A 429 30.02 -20.04 -20.15
CA MET A 429 30.73 -20.02 -18.87
C MET A 429 30.58 -18.65 -18.20
N LEU A 430 30.32 -18.65 -16.90
CA LEU A 430 30.35 -17.44 -16.07
C LEU A 430 31.76 -17.26 -15.51
N VAL A 431 32.40 -16.13 -15.81
CA VAL A 431 33.77 -15.82 -15.36
C VAL A 431 33.75 -14.49 -14.62
N ALA A 432 34.53 -14.36 -13.54
CA ALA A 432 34.68 -13.08 -12.84
C ALA A 432 35.28 -12.03 -13.79
N THR A 433 34.67 -10.85 -13.87
CA THR A 433 35.11 -9.78 -14.77
C THR A 433 36.55 -9.36 -14.44
N GLN A 434 37.50 -9.59 -15.35
CA GLN A 434 38.91 -9.23 -15.17
C GLN A 434 39.18 -7.77 -15.55
N SER A 435 38.61 -6.83 -14.79
CA SER A 435 38.75 -5.38 -15.06
C SER A 435 40.14 -4.79 -14.72
N SER A 436 41.03 -5.56 -14.09
CA SER A 436 42.33 -5.09 -13.59
C SER A 436 43.57 -5.54 -14.40
N LEU A 437 43.47 -6.56 -15.27
CA LEU A 437 44.63 -7.06 -16.03
C LEU A 437 44.71 -6.56 -17.48
N TYR A 438 43.58 -6.28 -18.13
CA TYR A 438 43.56 -5.80 -19.51
C TYR A 438 44.00 -4.33 -19.65
N ASN A 439 43.73 -3.49 -18.64
CA ASN A 439 44.14 -2.08 -18.66
C ASN A 439 45.66 -1.87 -18.48
N LEU A 440 46.38 -2.82 -17.89
CA LEU A 440 47.84 -2.74 -17.75
C LEU A 440 48.58 -3.17 -19.03
N SER A 441 48.01 -4.09 -19.81
CA SER A 441 48.59 -4.55 -21.08
C SER A 441 48.57 -3.45 -22.16
N LEU A 442 47.49 -2.65 -22.22
CA LEU A 442 47.36 -1.55 -23.18
C LEU A 442 48.11 -0.26 -22.80
N LEU A 443 48.64 -0.17 -21.57
CA LEU A 443 49.49 0.95 -21.13
C LEU A 443 50.99 0.64 -21.25
N SER A 444 51.37 -0.57 -21.66
CA SER A 444 52.77 -1.00 -21.79
C SER A 444 53.45 -0.57 -23.10
N GLU A 445 52.72 -0.02 -24.10
CA GLU A 445 53.29 0.38 -25.39
C GLU A 445 53.44 1.90 -25.59
N ARG A 446 53.09 2.73 -24.60
CA ARG A 446 53.26 4.18 -24.74
C ARG A 446 53.66 4.87 -23.45
N SER A 447 54.92 4.71 -23.08
CA SER A 447 55.59 5.59 -22.12
C SER A 447 56.92 6.06 -22.70
N GLU A 448 56.91 7.21 -23.37
CA GLU A 448 57.96 8.22 -23.18
C GLU A 448 57.34 9.61 -23.37
N LYS A 449 57.52 10.46 -22.36
CA LYS A 449 57.17 11.89 -22.27
C LYS A 449 55.71 12.22 -21.92
N SER A 450 55.45 12.40 -20.62
CA SER A 450 54.98 13.69 -20.06
C SER A 450 54.64 13.56 -18.58
N THR A 451 55.24 14.45 -17.80
CA THR A 451 54.95 14.72 -16.40
C THR A 451 53.66 15.53 -16.26
N LEU A 452 52.89 15.25 -15.20
CA LEU A 452 51.90 16.08 -14.48
C LEU A 452 50.40 15.75 -14.64
N SER A 453 49.76 15.71 -13.46
CA SER A 453 48.32 15.82 -13.15
C SER A 453 47.50 14.52 -12.98
N LEU A 454 47.65 13.90 -11.81
CA LEU A 454 46.57 13.09 -11.20
C LEU A 454 45.42 14.02 -10.80
N LYS A 455 44.38 14.10 -11.62
CA LYS A 455 42.98 14.44 -11.28
C LYS A 455 42.17 14.42 -12.58
N ASN A 456 41.60 13.25 -12.89
CA ASN A 456 40.38 13.02 -13.66
C ASN A 456 40.41 11.58 -14.24
N SER A 457 39.91 10.62 -13.47
CA SER A 457 39.46 9.33 -14.00
C SER A 457 37.93 9.28 -13.96
N PRO A 458 37.23 9.05 -15.09
CA PRO A 458 35.79 8.85 -15.12
C PRO A 458 35.49 7.35 -15.18
N THR A 459 35.53 6.65 -14.06
CA THR A 459 34.99 5.27 -13.96
C THR A 459 34.38 5.06 -12.58
N LEU A 460 33.19 5.60 -12.38
CA LEU A 460 32.25 5.16 -11.35
C LEU A 460 30.99 4.70 -12.08
N SER A 461 30.92 3.40 -12.36
CA SER A 461 29.69 2.70 -12.66
C SER A 461 28.75 2.90 -11.47
N ARG A 462 27.85 3.87 -11.61
CA ARG A 462 26.83 4.19 -10.61
C ARG A 462 25.84 3.02 -10.53
N PRO A 463 25.35 2.64 -9.35
CA PRO A 463 24.39 1.54 -9.20
C PRO A 463 23.11 1.85 -9.98
N TRP A 464 22.74 0.98 -10.93
CA TRP A 464 21.46 1.08 -11.62
C TRP A 464 20.36 0.48 -10.74
N VAL A 465 19.91 1.26 -9.77
CA VAL A 465 18.63 1.04 -9.06
C VAL A 465 17.92 2.38 -9.01
N GLY A 466 17.09 2.64 -10.02
CA GLY A 466 16.33 3.87 -10.16
C GLY A 466 14.88 3.54 -10.50
N THR A 467 14.05 3.41 -9.48
CA THR A 467 12.61 3.60 -9.58
C THR A 467 12.37 5.08 -9.90
N ASN A 468 12.12 5.41 -11.17
CA ASN A 468 11.24 6.50 -11.60
C ASN A 468 11.06 6.45 -13.13
N SER A 469 9.82 6.68 -13.52
CA SER A 469 9.27 6.82 -14.87
C SER A 469 10.18 7.42 -15.95
N SER A 470 10.19 6.75 -17.11
CA SER A 470 10.22 7.32 -18.47
C SER A 470 11.09 8.58 -18.67
N SER A 471 12.40 8.38 -18.85
CA SER A 471 13.22 9.01 -19.90
C SER A 471 14.70 8.99 -19.50
N ASN A 472 15.53 8.52 -20.43
CA ASN A 472 17.00 8.57 -20.42
C ASN A 472 17.76 7.53 -19.56
N SER A 473 17.55 6.25 -19.85
CA SER A 473 18.67 5.29 -19.79
C SER A 473 19.64 5.63 -20.93
N LYS A 474 20.63 6.48 -20.62
CA LYS A 474 21.71 6.81 -21.56
C LYS A 474 22.91 5.93 -21.30
N ASP A 475 23.59 5.50 -22.35
CA ASP A 475 24.90 4.85 -22.20
C ASP A 475 25.99 5.86 -21.80
N ALA A 476 27.21 5.37 -21.56
CA ALA A 476 28.36 6.18 -21.19
C ALA A 476 28.71 7.26 -22.25
N GLU A 477 28.23 7.10 -23.48
CA GLU A 477 28.42 8.01 -24.62
C GLU A 477 27.21 8.94 -24.84
N GLY A 478 26.18 8.86 -24.00
CA GLY A 478 24.99 9.70 -24.04
C GLY A 478 23.87 9.23 -24.98
N GLN A 479 23.98 8.04 -25.57
CA GLN A 479 23.00 7.45 -26.50
C GLN A 479 21.80 6.86 -25.77
N LYS A 480 20.59 6.95 -26.33
CA LYS A 480 19.37 6.40 -25.70
C LYS A 480 19.35 4.87 -25.85
N LEU A 481 19.12 4.13 -24.78
CA LEU A 481 19.09 2.66 -24.80
C LEU A 481 17.68 2.09 -24.94
N PHE A 482 17.53 1.01 -25.71
CA PHE A 482 16.30 0.21 -25.76
C PHE A 482 16.60 -1.30 -25.84
N HIS A 483 15.66 -2.15 -25.44
CA HIS A 483 15.78 -3.61 -25.56
C HIS A 483 14.82 -4.17 -26.64
N LEU A 484 13.56 -4.40 -26.27
CA LEU A 484 12.52 -4.93 -27.14
C LEU A 484 11.65 -3.80 -27.67
N VAL A 485 11.36 -2.81 -26.83
CA VAL A 485 10.52 -1.67 -27.15
C VAL A 485 11.30 -0.39 -26.93
N LYS A 486 11.25 0.52 -27.91
CA LYS A 486 11.73 1.89 -27.71
C LYS A 486 10.73 2.60 -26.81
N PRO A 487 11.17 3.20 -25.68
CA PRO A 487 10.32 4.10 -24.91
C PRO A 487 9.82 5.23 -25.83
N THR A 488 8.59 5.15 -26.31
CA THR A 488 8.00 6.17 -27.18
C THR A 488 7.66 7.40 -26.35
N GLU A 489 8.04 8.60 -26.82
CA GLU A 489 7.56 9.89 -26.28
C GLU A 489 6.08 10.15 -26.64
N HIS A 490 5.40 9.22 -27.32
CA HIS A 490 4.03 9.35 -27.79
C HIS A 490 3.19 8.14 -27.41
N GLY A 491 2.00 8.44 -26.86
CA GLY A 491 0.96 7.49 -26.46
C GLY A 491 0.36 6.71 -27.63
N PRO A 492 -0.63 5.84 -27.35
CA PRO A 492 -1.17 4.93 -28.34
C PRO A 492 -1.81 5.70 -29.51
N SER A 493 -1.38 5.40 -30.73
CA SER A 493 -2.07 5.82 -31.96
C SER A 493 -3.45 5.15 -32.03
N GLU A 494 -4.51 5.92 -32.28
CA GLU A 494 -5.93 5.52 -32.18
C GLU A 494 -6.33 4.23 -32.93
N ASN A 495 -5.58 3.81 -33.96
CA ASN A 495 -5.84 2.57 -34.71
C ASN A 495 -5.32 1.30 -34.01
N GLN A 496 -4.46 1.41 -32.99
CA GLN A 496 -3.97 0.27 -32.18
C GLN A 496 -4.88 -0.05 -30.99
N GLU A 497 -5.91 0.74 -30.66
CA GLU A 497 -6.66 0.53 -29.41
C GLU A 497 -7.73 -0.59 -29.47
N LYS A 498 -8.24 -0.95 -30.64
CA LYS A 498 -9.46 -1.80 -30.73
C LYS A 498 -9.22 -3.29 -31.00
N MET A 499 -8.17 -3.68 -31.73
CA MET A 499 -7.84 -5.10 -31.99
C MET A 499 -6.94 -5.71 -30.91
N VAL A 500 -6.42 -4.88 -30.03
CA VAL A 500 -5.24 -5.16 -29.21
C VAL A 500 -5.62 -5.55 -27.77
N THR A 501 -6.87 -5.33 -27.35
CA THR A 501 -7.34 -5.65 -26.00
C THR A 501 -7.66 -7.13 -25.77
N GLU A 502 -8.17 -7.88 -26.76
CA GLU A 502 -8.55 -9.30 -26.58
C GLU A 502 -7.32 -10.21 -26.43
N ILE A 503 -6.26 -10.00 -27.22
CA ILE A 503 -5.00 -10.75 -27.12
C ILE A 503 -4.32 -10.52 -25.77
N TYR A 504 -4.35 -9.30 -25.27
CA TYR A 504 -3.76 -8.94 -23.98
C TYR A 504 -4.58 -9.46 -22.81
N LEU A 505 -5.91 -9.38 -22.89
CA LEU A 505 -6.80 -9.99 -21.91
C LEU A 505 -6.58 -11.50 -21.84
N THR A 506 -6.36 -12.15 -22.98
CA THR A 506 -6.02 -13.58 -23.08
C THR A 506 -4.71 -13.90 -22.35
N ARG A 507 -3.67 -13.07 -22.50
CA ARG A 507 -2.39 -13.24 -21.76
C ARG A 507 -2.54 -13.03 -20.25
N LEU A 508 -3.33 -12.03 -19.84
CA LEU A 508 -3.63 -11.77 -18.43
C LEU A 508 -4.40 -12.93 -17.80
N LEU A 509 -5.41 -13.45 -18.50
CA LEU A 509 -6.19 -14.62 -18.07
C LEU A 509 -5.33 -15.89 -18.03
N MET A 510 -4.41 -16.07 -18.98
CA MET A 510 -3.45 -17.17 -18.96
C MET A 510 -2.58 -17.11 -17.71
N MET A 511 -1.96 -15.96 -17.44
CA MET A 511 -1.15 -15.75 -16.25
C MET A 511 -1.95 -15.96 -14.95
N LYS A 512 -3.19 -15.43 -14.90
CA LYS A 512 -4.12 -15.63 -13.76
C LYS A 512 -4.43 -17.10 -13.55
N GLY A 513 -4.81 -17.82 -14.61
CA GLY A 513 -5.16 -19.22 -14.56
C GLY A 513 -3.98 -20.11 -14.12
N THR A 514 -2.78 -19.84 -14.64
CA THR A 514 -1.56 -20.55 -14.23
C THR A 514 -1.20 -20.29 -12.77
N LEU A 515 -1.44 -19.09 -12.23
CA LEU A 515 -1.07 -18.76 -10.84
C LEU A 515 -2.18 -18.98 -9.82
N GLN A 516 -3.40 -19.29 -10.26
CA GLN A 516 -4.60 -19.34 -9.43
C GLN A 516 -4.43 -20.20 -8.17
N LYS A 517 -3.83 -21.39 -8.30
CA LYS A 517 -3.65 -22.29 -7.16
C LYS A 517 -2.66 -21.74 -6.14
N PHE A 518 -1.55 -21.12 -6.56
CA PHE A 518 -0.60 -20.49 -5.64
C PHE A 518 -1.23 -19.32 -4.88
N ILE A 519 -2.08 -18.54 -5.56
CA ILE A 519 -2.83 -17.43 -4.94
C ILE A 519 -3.82 -17.99 -3.91
N ASN A 520 -4.60 -19.02 -4.27
CA ASN A 520 -5.55 -19.66 -3.37
C ASN A 520 -4.85 -20.28 -2.15
N ASP A 521 -3.79 -21.06 -2.37
CA ASP A 521 -3.03 -21.70 -1.29
C ASP A 521 -2.45 -20.67 -0.31
N LEU A 522 -2.01 -19.50 -0.79
CA LEU A 522 -1.56 -18.39 0.05
C LEU A 522 -2.71 -17.75 0.83
N LEU A 523 -3.80 -17.38 0.16
CA LEU A 523 -4.94 -16.72 0.81
C LEU A 523 -5.62 -17.64 1.83
N GLU A 524 -5.77 -18.93 1.51
CA GLU A 524 -6.27 -19.93 2.44
C GLU A 524 -5.33 -20.06 3.66
N SER A 525 -4.00 -20.08 3.44
CA SER A 525 -3.04 -20.08 4.55
C SER A 525 -3.14 -18.82 5.41
N ILE A 526 -3.44 -17.65 4.84
CA ILE A 526 -3.57 -16.39 5.58
C ILE A 526 -4.88 -16.34 6.39
N PHE A 527 -5.98 -16.85 5.82
CA PHE A 527 -7.33 -16.77 6.40
C PHE A 527 -7.83 -18.12 6.94
N SER A 528 -6.94 -18.95 7.47
CA SER A 528 -7.30 -20.22 8.12
C SER A 528 -7.15 -20.15 9.64
N THR A 529 -8.12 -20.72 10.35
CA THR A 529 -8.14 -20.85 11.82
C THR A 529 -7.89 -22.28 12.31
N ALA A 530 -8.05 -23.28 11.43
CA ALA A 530 -8.31 -24.67 11.84
C ALA A 530 -7.58 -25.74 11.01
N SER A 531 -6.36 -25.49 10.55
CA SER A 531 -5.55 -26.56 9.97
C SER A 531 -4.78 -27.30 11.06
N ARG A 532 -4.91 -28.64 11.14
CA ARG A 532 -4.02 -29.51 11.96
C ARG A 532 -2.53 -29.28 11.67
N SER A 533 -2.20 -28.64 10.54
CA SER A 533 -0.85 -28.31 10.11
C SER A 533 -0.39 -26.88 10.41
N ALA A 534 -1.27 -25.97 10.87
CA ALA A 534 -0.91 -24.58 11.20
C ALA A 534 -1.87 -23.97 12.25
N PRO A 535 -1.48 -23.85 13.53
CA PRO A 535 -2.30 -23.20 14.55
C PRO A 535 -2.35 -21.68 14.34
N LEU A 536 -3.48 -21.06 14.71
CA LEU A 536 -3.62 -19.60 14.71
C LEU A 536 -2.63 -18.96 15.70
N PRO A 537 -1.84 -17.95 15.29
CA PRO A 537 -1.00 -17.20 16.21
C PRO A 537 -1.80 -16.52 17.33
N ALA A 538 -1.37 -16.75 18.57
CA ALA A 538 -1.99 -16.19 19.77
C ALA A 538 -2.12 -14.66 19.71
N ALA A 539 -1.13 -13.99 19.11
CA ALA A 539 -1.11 -12.55 18.90
C ALA A 539 -2.33 -12.03 18.12
N ILE A 540 -2.81 -12.77 17.13
CA ILE A 540 -3.97 -12.39 16.32
C ILE A 540 -5.23 -12.41 17.18
N LYS A 541 -5.48 -13.54 17.86
CA LYS A 541 -6.64 -13.69 18.75
C LYS A 541 -6.63 -12.63 19.85
N TYR A 542 -5.50 -12.44 20.52
CA TYR A 542 -5.37 -11.46 21.61
C TYR A 542 -5.66 -10.02 21.17
N MET A 543 -5.14 -9.60 20.01
CA MET A 543 -5.37 -8.25 19.51
C MET A 543 -6.77 -8.06 18.89
N PHE A 544 -7.35 -9.10 18.29
CA PHE A 544 -8.71 -9.05 17.76
C PHE A 544 -9.74 -9.01 18.88
N ASP A 545 -9.53 -9.75 19.97
CA ASP A 545 -10.36 -9.67 21.18
C ASP A 545 -10.29 -8.26 21.79
N PHE A 546 -9.09 -7.68 21.87
CA PHE A 546 -8.94 -6.29 22.29
C PHE A 546 -9.76 -5.31 21.42
N MET A 547 -9.75 -5.47 20.09
CA MET A 547 -10.56 -4.62 19.21
C MET A 547 -12.07 -4.81 19.44
N ASP A 548 -12.51 -6.05 19.68
CA ASP A 548 -13.90 -6.38 19.96
C ASP A 548 -14.36 -5.76 21.30
N GLU A 549 -13.52 -5.86 22.35
CA GLU A 549 -13.74 -5.23 23.64
C GLU A 549 -13.83 -3.71 23.53
N GLN A 550 -12.88 -3.09 22.82
CA GLN A 550 -12.86 -1.63 22.64
C GLN A 550 -14.06 -1.12 21.84
N ALA A 551 -14.54 -1.89 20.85
CA ALA A 551 -15.76 -1.56 20.13
C ALA A 551 -16.99 -1.61 21.05
N LEU A 552 -17.09 -2.64 21.89
CA LEU A 552 -18.19 -2.81 22.85
C LEU A 552 -18.20 -1.70 23.91
N GLU A 553 -17.04 -1.38 24.49
CA GLU A 553 -16.88 -0.30 25.48
C GLU A 553 -17.34 1.07 24.94
N HIS A 554 -17.15 1.31 23.65
CA HIS A 554 -17.55 2.54 22.97
C HIS A 554 -18.97 2.50 22.37
N GLY A 555 -19.73 1.43 22.62
CA GLY A 555 -21.09 1.27 22.11
C GLY A 555 -21.18 1.12 20.58
N ILE A 556 -20.10 0.67 19.93
CA ILE A 556 -20.07 0.43 18.48
C ILE A 556 -20.74 -0.92 18.20
N THR A 557 -21.95 -0.89 17.64
CA THR A 557 -22.73 -2.09 17.29
C THR A 557 -22.60 -2.51 15.82
N ASP A 558 -22.03 -1.66 14.97
CA ASP A 558 -21.82 -1.95 13.54
C ASP A 558 -20.62 -2.91 13.34
N ALA A 559 -20.92 -4.17 13.00
CA ALA A 559 -19.93 -5.22 12.75
C ALA A 559 -18.93 -4.86 11.62
N GLU A 560 -19.33 -4.02 10.65
CA GLU A 560 -18.42 -3.58 9.59
C GLU A 560 -17.29 -2.70 10.11
N VAL A 561 -17.51 -1.97 11.22
CA VAL A 561 -16.45 -1.13 11.83
C VAL A 561 -15.34 -2.02 12.37
N VAL A 562 -15.71 -3.05 13.13
CA VAL A 562 -14.78 -4.00 13.72
C VAL A 562 -14.07 -4.83 12.64
N HIS A 563 -14.81 -5.26 11.60
CA HIS A 563 -14.23 -5.90 10.43
C HIS A 563 -13.15 -5.01 9.78
N ALA A 564 -13.45 -3.71 9.59
CA ALA A 564 -12.50 -2.75 9.04
C ALA A 564 -11.28 -2.58 9.94
N TRP A 565 -11.44 -2.53 11.27
CA TRP A 565 -10.32 -2.43 12.21
C TRP A 565 -9.39 -3.64 12.11
N LYS A 566 -9.93 -4.85 12.15
CA LYS A 566 -9.18 -6.11 12.02
C LYS A 566 -8.42 -6.16 10.68
N SER A 567 -9.10 -5.80 9.60
CA SER A 567 -8.52 -5.75 8.24
C SER A 567 -7.40 -4.71 8.12
N ASN A 568 -7.63 -3.49 8.61
CA ASN A 568 -6.67 -2.40 8.57
C ASN A 568 -5.47 -2.62 9.49
N ALA A 569 -5.62 -3.42 10.56
CA ALA A 569 -4.54 -3.68 11.51
C ALA A 569 -3.59 -4.79 11.06
N LEU A 570 -4.12 -5.88 10.47
CA LEU A 570 -3.33 -7.06 10.15
C LEU A 570 -3.22 -7.33 8.64
N PRO A 571 -4.24 -7.81 7.90
CA PRO A 571 -4.10 -8.12 6.48
C PRO A 571 -3.54 -6.97 5.63
N LEU A 572 -4.05 -5.76 5.80
CA LEU A 572 -3.69 -4.61 4.97
C LEU A 572 -2.33 -3.99 5.33
N ARG A 573 -1.75 -4.37 6.48
CA ARG A 573 -0.48 -3.81 6.99
C ARG A 573 0.66 -4.79 6.96
N PHE A 574 0.38 -6.00 7.42
CA PHE A 574 1.34 -7.08 7.50
C PHE A 574 1.36 -7.85 6.18
N TRP A 575 0.25 -8.52 5.82
CA TRP A 575 0.23 -9.42 4.67
C TRP A 575 0.40 -8.71 3.32
N VAL A 576 -0.31 -7.60 3.08
CA VAL A 576 -0.12 -6.78 1.87
C VAL A 576 1.34 -6.33 1.72
N ASN A 577 1.99 -5.95 2.81
CA ASN A 577 3.37 -5.50 2.77
C ASN A 577 4.33 -6.64 2.41
N LEU A 578 4.16 -7.81 2.99
CA LEU A 578 5.01 -8.99 2.70
C LEU A 578 4.77 -9.57 1.31
N ILE A 579 3.52 -9.54 0.81
CA ILE A 579 3.20 -9.96 -0.57
C ILE A 579 3.87 -9.05 -1.58
N LYS A 580 3.82 -7.73 -1.37
CA LYS A 580 4.51 -6.77 -2.25
C LYS A 580 6.03 -6.86 -2.13
N ASN A 581 6.53 -7.21 -0.95
CA ASN A 581 7.95 -7.21 -0.62
C ASN A 581 8.41 -8.56 -0.07
N PRO A 582 8.40 -9.66 -0.85
CA PRO A 582 8.82 -10.99 -0.37
C PRO A 582 10.29 -11.02 0.06
N HIS A 583 11.14 -10.14 -0.49
CA HIS A 583 12.51 -9.93 -0.03
C HIS A 583 12.64 -9.41 1.41
N PHE A 584 11.54 -9.04 2.07
CA PHE A 584 11.55 -8.78 3.52
C PHE A 584 11.57 -10.06 4.35
N VAL A 585 11.12 -11.19 3.79
CA VAL A 585 11.06 -12.50 4.46
C VAL A 585 12.15 -13.44 3.96
N PHE A 586 12.51 -13.34 2.68
CA PHE A 586 13.46 -14.24 2.04
C PHE A 586 14.72 -13.51 1.58
N ASP A 587 15.85 -14.22 1.60
CA ASP A 587 17.08 -13.76 0.99
C ASP A 587 17.05 -14.00 -0.52
N ILE A 588 16.31 -13.13 -1.19
CA ILE A 588 16.11 -13.10 -2.64
C ILE A 588 16.47 -11.72 -3.17
N GLN A 589 16.75 -11.63 -4.47
CA GLN A 589 16.85 -10.36 -5.17
C GLN A 589 15.58 -9.54 -4.97
N LYS A 590 15.72 -8.22 -4.80
CA LYS A 590 14.56 -7.32 -4.77
C LYS A 590 13.70 -7.56 -6.03
N PRO A 591 12.41 -7.90 -5.89
CA PRO A 591 11.60 -8.47 -6.96
C PRO A 591 11.06 -7.42 -7.95
N THR A 592 11.89 -6.47 -8.38
CA THR A 592 11.50 -5.34 -9.25
C THR A 592 10.87 -5.80 -10.57
N LYS A 593 11.40 -6.88 -11.14
CA LYS A 593 10.91 -7.49 -12.39
C LYS A 593 9.50 -8.06 -12.29
N VAL A 594 9.08 -8.47 -11.10
CA VAL A 594 7.78 -9.13 -10.85
C VAL A 594 6.85 -8.30 -9.96
N GLU A 595 7.25 -7.08 -9.59
CA GLU A 595 6.56 -6.18 -8.66
C GLU A 595 5.11 -5.89 -9.08
N GLY A 596 4.88 -5.71 -10.39
CA GLY A 596 3.53 -5.49 -10.93
C GLY A 596 2.59 -6.65 -10.65
N CYS A 597 3.05 -7.89 -10.79
CA CYS A 597 2.26 -9.10 -10.50
C CYS A 597 1.98 -9.25 -9.00
N LEU A 598 3.00 -9.06 -8.16
CA LEU A 598 2.84 -9.09 -6.70
C LEU A 598 1.86 -8.01 -6.21
N SER A 599 1.90 -6.83 -6.82
CA SER A 599 0.97 -5.73 -6.50
C SER A 599 -0.48 -6.06 -6.86
N VAL A 600 -0.71 -6.77 -7.97
CA VAL A 600 -2.05 -7.25 -8.33
C VAL A 600 -2.57 -8.25 -7.29
N VAL A 601 -1.75 -9.23 -6.88
CA VAL A 601 -2.15 -10.20 -5.84
C VAL A 601 -2.42 -9.51 -4.50
N ALA A 602 -1.57 -8.56 -4.11
CA ALA A 602 -1.78 -7.77 -2.91
C ALA A 602 -3.09 -6.97 -2.98
N GLN A 603 -3.40 -6.37 -4.13
CA GLN A 603 -4.66 -5.65 -4.34
C GLN A 603 -5.87 -6.59 -4.25
N THR A 604 -5.78 -7.81 -4.77
CA THR A 604 -6.83 -8.83 -4.63
C THR A 604 -7.11 -9.16 -3.15
N LEU A 605 -6.06 -9.31 -2.33
CA LEU A 605 -6.22 -9.47 -0.88
C LEU A 605 -6.88 -8.24 -0.24
N MET A 606 -6.47 -7.03 -0.65
CA MET A 606 -7.10 -5.79 -0.16
C MET A 606 -8.58 -5.72 -0.47
N ASP A 607 -8.97 -6.09 -1.69
CA ASP A 607 -10.37 -6.10 -2.14
C ASP A 607 -11.19 -7.21 -1.45
N ALA A 608 -10.56 -8.34 -1.11
CA ALA A 608 -11.18 -9.42 -0.33
C ALA A 608 -11.50 -8.99 1.11
N CYS A 609 -10.67 -8.13 1.72
CA CYS A 609 -10.94 -7.56 3.04
C CYS A 609 -11.92 -6.36 3.03
N SER A 610 -12.48 -5.99 1.88
CA SER A 610 -13.45 -4.88 1.79
C SER A 610 -14.88 -5.38 1.94
N THR A 611 -15.62 -4.82 2.91
CA THR A 611 -17.07 -5.06 3.07
C THR A 611 -17.92 -4.41 1.97
N GLN A 612 -17.36 -3.48 1.21
CA GLN A 612 -18.09 -2.82 0.12
C GLN A 612 -18.08 -3.65 -1.17
N ASP A 613 -19.27 -3.95 -1.68
CA ASP A 613 -19.47 -4.45 -3.04
C ASP A 613 -19.14 -3.37 -4.06
N HIS A 614 -18.08 -3.59 -4.82
CA HIS A 614 -17.72 -2.70 -5.91
C HIS A 614 -18.49 -3.12 -7.16
N GLN A 615 -19.35 -2.22 -7.66
CA GLN A 615 -19.96 -2.42 -8.97
C GLN A 615 -18.87 -2.34 -10.03
N LEU A 616 -18.61 -3.46 -10.68
CA LEU A 616 -17.70 -3.53 -11.81
C LEU A 616 -18.31 -2.72 -12.97
N THR A 617 -17.46 -1.98 -13.65
CA THR A 617 -17.77 -1.17 -14.83
C THR A 617 -16.70 -1.42 -15.89
N LYS A 618 -16.92 -0.92 -17.11
CA LYS A 618 -15.90 -0.99 -18.18
C LYS A 618 -14.61 -0.25 -17.78
N ASP A 619 -14.72 0.77 -16.93
CA ASP A 619 -13.60 1.58 -16.45
C ASP A 619 -12.95 1.02 -15.16
N SER A 620 -13.42 -0.15 -14.70
CA SER A 620 -12.80 -0.80 -13.55
C SER A 620 -11.39 -1.29 -13.90
N PRO A 621 -10.42 -1.19 -12.98
CA PRO A 621 -9.07 -1.69 -13.21
C PRO A 621 -9.07 -3.16 -13.61
N SER A 622 -8.20 -3.53 -14.56
CA SER A 622 -8.10 -4.91 -15.06
C SER A 622 -7.86 -5.95 -13.96
N SER A 623 -7.11 -5.60 -12.91
CA SER A 623 -6.93 -6.47 -11.74
C SER A 623 -8.26 -6.84 -11.06
N LYS A 624 -9.21 -5.90 -10.95
CA LYS A 624 -10.54 -6.16 -10.36
C LYS A 624 -11.40 -7.03 -11.26
N LEU A 625 -11.32 -6.83 -12.58
CA LEU A 625 -12.04 -7.65 -13.55
C LEU A 625 -11.52 -9.10 -13.55
N LEU A 626 -10.21 -9.29 -13.48
CA LEU A 626 -9.57 -10.61 -13.49
C LEU A 626 -9.99 -11.51 -12.32
N PHE A 627 -10.14 -10.95 -11.12
CA PHE A 627 -10.50 -11.70 -9.90
C PHE A 627 -11.97 -11.56 -9.49
N ALA A 628 -12.81 -10.96 -10.34
CA ALA A 628 -14.21 -10.67 -10.03
C ALA A 628 -15.03 -11.92 -9.62
N LYS A 629 -14.75 -13.07 -10.23
CA LYS A 629 -15.45 -14.33 -9.94
C LYS A 629 -15.03 -14.95 -8.62
N ASP A 630 -13.73 -14.87 -8.31
CA ASP A 630 -13.13 -15.46 -7.12
C ASP A 630 -13.40 -14.61 -5.87
N MET A 631 -13.70 -13.32 -6.04
CA MET A 631 -13.87 -12.35 -4.95
C MET A 631 -14.93 -12.75 -3.92
N TYR A 632 -16.04 -13.36 -4.34
CA TYR A 632 -17.08 -13.84 -3.41
C TYR A 632 -16.51 -14.89 -2.45
N GLN A 633 -15.78 -15.87 -2.98
CA GLN A 633 -15.15 -16.91 -2.18
C GLN A 633 -14.10 -16.34 -1.22
N TYR A 634 -13.28 -15.38 -1.68
CA TYR A 634 -12.27 -14.76 -0.82
C TYR A 634 -12.87 -13.94 0.32
N ARG A 635 -14.00 -13.26 0.08
CA ARG A 635 -14.74 -12.55 1.13
C ARG A 635 -15.35 -13.52 2.14
N ASP A 636 -15.95 -14.61 1.65
CA ASP A 636 -16.48 -15.65 2.53
C ASP A 636 -15.39 -16.24 3.44
N TRP A 637 -14.16 -16.41 2.93
CA TRP A 637 -13.01 -16.83 3.76
C TRP A 637 -12.65 -15.80 4.82
N VAL A 638 -12.62 -14.50 4.48
CA VAL A 638 -12.31 -13.42 5.44
C VAL A 638 -13.38 -13.32 6.53
N ASP A 639 -14.65 -13.35 6.14
CA ASP A 639 -15.79 -13.29 7.08
C ASP A 639 -15.79 -14.50 8.01
N SER A 640 -15.56 -15.71 7.46
CA SER A 640 -15.43 -16.93 8.24
C SER A 640 -14.25 -16.87 9.20
N TYR A 641 -13.09 -16.37 8.73
CA TYR A 641 -11.89 -16.22 9.55
C TYR A 641 -12.13 -15.33 10.77
N TYR A 642 -12.74 -14.16 10.59
CA TYR A 642 -13.05 -13.27 11.72
C TYR A 642 -14.11 -13.84 12.66
N SER A 643 -15.14 -14.49 12.13
CA SER A 643 -16.17 -15.17 12.92
C SER A 643 -15.57 -16.31 13.76
N ASP A 644 -14.70 -17.12 13.16
CA ASP A 644 -14.09 -18.27 13.82
C ASP A 644 -13.12 -17.82 14.92
N ILE A 645 -12.32 -16.77 14.69
CA ILE A 645 -11.46 -16.19 15.72
C ILE A 645 -12.28 -15.67 16.90
N ALA A 646 -13.40 -14.99 16.64
CA ALA A 646 -14.27 -14.48 17.70
C ALA A 646 -14.84 -15.63 18.57
N ARG A 647 -15.07 -16.82 17.99
CA ARG A 647 -15.56 -18.00 18.71
C ARG A 647 -14.48 -18.76 19.49
N LEU A 648 -13.20 -18.54 19.19
CA LEU A 648 -12.11 -19.18 19.94
C LEU A 648 -12.11 -18.71 21.40
N PRO A 649 -11.66 -19.56 22.35
CA PRO A 649 -11.46 -19.14 23.74
C PRO A 649 -10.55 -17.91 23.82
N SER A 650 -10.88 -16.99 24.73
CA SER A 650 -10.03 -15.85 25.01
C SER A 650 -8.69 -16.30 25.59
N ILE A 651 -7.63 -15.59 25.24
CA ILE A 651 -6.29 -15.85 25.77
C ILE A 651 -6.15 -15.04 27.06
N SER A 652 -5.77 -15.70 28.15
CA SER A 652 -5.56 -15.01 29.42
C SER A 652 -4.35 -14.07 29.34
N ASP A 653 -4.37 -12.97 30.09
CA ASP A 653 -3.22 -12.06 30.17
C ASP A 653 -1.97 -12.76 30.70
N GLN A 654 -2.14 -13.80 31.55
CA GLN A 654 -1.04 -14.60 32.06
C GLN A 654 -0.37 -15.44 30.95
N ASP A 655 -1.17 -16.12 30.12
CA ASP A 655 -0.65 -16.92 29.01
C ASP A 655 0.00 -16.04 27.95
N MET A 656 -0.62 -14.90 27.62
CA MET A 656 -0.03 -13.95 26.69
C MET A 656 1.26 -13.36 27.24
N ALA A 657 1.32 -13.03 28.53
CA ALA A 657 2.55 -12.57 29.17
C ALA A 657 3.66 -13.63 29.12
N ALA A 658 3.34 -14.91 29.28
CA ALA A 658 4.30 -16.00 29.13
C ALA A 658 4.88 -16.06 27.70
N LEU A 659 4.03 -15.97 26.68
CA LEU A 659 4.45 -15.93 25.27
C LEU A 659 5.34 -14.71 24.97
N LEU A 660 4.96 -13.52 25.45
CA LEU A 660 5.72 -12.29 25.24
C LEU A 660 7.08 -12.32 25.96
N ASN A 661 7.15 -12.94 27.15
CA ASN A 661 8.39 -13.12 27.87
C ASN A 661 9.32 -14.09 27.15
N GLU A 662 8.79 -15.16 26.55
CA GLU A 662 9.56 -16.09 25.74
C GLU A 662 10.10 -15.41 24.47
N GLU A 663 9.27 -14.66 23.75
CA GLU A 663 9.69 -13.86 22.59
C GLU A 663 10.84 -12.90 22.95
N SER A 664 10.69 -12.19 24.07
CA SER A 664 11.72 -11.28 24.59
C SER A 664 13.03 -12.01 24.93
N ARG A 665 12.94 -13.25 25.41
CA ARG A 665 14.08 -14.06 25.84
C ARG A 665 14.83 -14.64 24.63
N VAL A 666 14.10 -15.19 23.66
CA VAL A 666 14.66 -15.84 22.46
C VAL A 666 15.38 -14.83 21.58
N HIS A 667 14.83 -13.63 21.46
CA HIS A 667 15.35 -12.60 20.56
C HIS A 667 16.16 -11.52 21.29
N ARG A 668 16.64 -11.81 22.51
CA ARG A 668 17.50 -10.91 23.26
C ARG A 668 18.83 -10.65 22.55
N GLY A 669 19.30 -9.41 22.54
CA GLY A 669 20.58 -9.04 21.91
C GLY A 669 20.58 -9.08 20.38
N GLN A 670 19.43 -9.25 19.72
CA GLN A 670 19.34 -9.19 18.25
C GLN A 670 19.57 -7.76 17.71
N PHE A 671 19.27 -6.74 18.52
CA PHE A 671 19.45 -5.32 18.18
C PHE A 671 20.34 -4.60 19.19
N HIS A 672 21.07 -3.59 18.70
CA HIS A 672 21.87 -2.72 19.55
C HIS A 672 20.97 -1.63 20.16
N VAL A 673 20.41 -1.93 21.34
CA VAL A 673 19.46 -1.08 22.05
C VAL A 673 20.01 0.33 22.30
N PHE A 674 21.31 0.46 22.60
CA PHE A 674 21.94 1.77 22.79
C PHE A 674 21.96 2.62 21.51
N SER A 675 22.19 2.00 20.35
CA SER A 675 22.11 2.69 19.06
C SER A 675 20.69 3.15 18.77
N ALA A 676 19.68 2.34 19.08
CA ALA A 676 18.27 2.71 18.95
C ALA A 676 17.86 3.84 19.91
N LEU A 677 18.32 3.77 21.17
CA LEU A 677 18.10 4.81 22.17
C LEU A 677 18.75 6.14 21.76
N ASN A 678 19.94 6.10 21.16
CA ASN A 678 20.61 7.30 20.67
C ASN A 678 19.83 7.96 19.51
N GLU A 679 19.34 7.17 18.55
CA GLU A 679 18.47 7.70 17.48
C GLU A 679 17.16 8.27 18.05
N LEU A 680 16.55 7.60 19.02
CA LEU A 680 15.31 8.05 19.67
C LEU A 680 15.54 9.30 20.52
N TYR A 681 16.70 9.43 21.18
CA TYR A 681 17.05 10.59 21.99
C TYR A 681 17.13 11.87 21.15
N LYS A 682 17.52 11.80 19.88
CA LYS A 682 17.51 12.98 18.98
C LYS A 682 16.12 13.60 18.89
N TYR A 683 15.07 12.77 18.86
CA TYR A 683 13.69 13.23 18.88
C TYR A 683 13.29 13.74 20.28
N LEU A 684 13.70 13.05 21.35
CA LEU A 684 13.47 13.53 22.71
C LEU A 684 14.05 14.94 22.90
N ASP A 685 15.27 15.18 22.45
CA ASP A 685 15.96 16.45 22.57
C ASP A 685 15.25 17.56 21.78
N GLN A 686 14.82 17.26 20.54
CA GLN A 686 14.05 18.19 19.72
C GLN A 686 12.72 18.62 20.35
N TYR A 687 12.06 17.73 21.10
CA TYR A 687 10.76 17.98 21.73
C TYR A 687 10.86 18.11 23.26
N LYS A 688 12.05 18.37 23.79
CA LYS A 688 12.33 18.33 25.22
C LYS A 688 11.51 19.33 26.03
N ASP A 689 11.44 20.58 25.59
CA ASP A 689 10.75 21.63 26.34
C ASP A 689 9.23 21.37 26.43
N PRO A 690 8.52 21.03 25.33
CA PRO A 690 7.13 20.60 25.41
C PRO A 690 6.91 19.38 26.31
N ILE A 691 7.82 18.40 26.28
CA ILE A 691 7.70 17.19 27.10
C ILE A 691 7.91 17.52 28.58
N MET A 692 8.88 18.38 28.89
CA MET A 692 9.11 18.88 30.25
C MET A 692 7.88 19.60 30.79
N ASP A 693 7.30 20.52 30.01
CA ASP A 693 6.08 21.24 30.37
C ASP A 693 4.91 20.27 30.63
N ALA A 694 4.71 19.28 29.76
CA ALA A 694 3.67 18.27 29.94
C ALA A 694 3.90 17.38 31.17
N LEU A 695 5.15 17.08 31.53
CA LEU A 695 5.50 16.33 32.73
C LEU A 695 5.33 17.16 34.00
N GLU A 696 5.60 18.47 33.95
CA GLU A 696 5.39 19.39 35.07
C GLU A 696 3.90 19.56 35.37
N HIS A 697 3.03 19.51 34.37
CA HIS A 697 1.58 19.58 34.58
C HIS A 697 0.92 18.23 34.96
N ASN A 698 1.69 17.14 35.03
CA ASN A 698 1.17 15.80 35.33
C ASN A 698 1.51 15.38 36.78
N GLU A 699 0.49 15.26 37.63
CA GLU A 699 0.66 14.93 39.06
C GLU A 699 1.41 13.61 39.29
N HIS A 700 1.12 12.56 38.51
CA HIS A 700 1.82 11.28 38.60
C HIS A 700 3.29 11.38 38.17
N ALA A 701 3.59 12.28 37.22
CA ALA A 701 4.95 12.53 36.77
C ALA A 701 5.77 13.30 37.81
N GLN A 702 5.16 14.30 38.46
CA GLN A 702 5.75 15.01 39.59
C GLN A 702 6.03 14.06 40.77
N ALA A 703 5.05 13.21 41.12
CA ALA A 703 5.20 12.21 42.19
C ALA A 703 6.38 11.25 41.93
N SER A 704 6.60 10.89 40.66
CA SER A 704 7.72 10.04 40.22
C SER A 704 9.03 10.82 39.96
N ARG A 705 9.06 12.13 40.23
CA ARG A 705 10.19 13.05 39.99
C ARG A 705 10.73 13.00 38.54
N LEU A 706 9.85 12.77 37.57
CA LEU A 706 10.24 12.61 36.16
C LEU A 706 10.81 13.90 35.53
N PRO A 707 10.28 15.11 35.78
CA PRO A 707 10.86 16.34 35.25
C PRO A 707 12.33 16.51 35.66
N GLY A 708 12.63 16.34 36.95
CA GLY A 708 14.01 16.45 37.46
C GLY A 708 14.96 15.41 36.86
N ARG A 709 14.49 14.17 36.65
CA ARG A 709 15.29 13.11 35.99
C ARG A 709 15.55 13.39 34.52
N LEU A 710 14.55 13.90 33.77
CA LEU A 710 14.74 14.31 32.37
C LEU A 710 15.69 15.51 32.26
N GLN A 711 15.61 16.46 33.21
CA GLN A 711 16.51 17.60 33.27
C GLN A 711 17.96 17.20 33.62
N ALA A 712 18.14 16.20 34.49
CA ALA A 712 19.45 15.63 34.79
C ALA A 712 20.06 14.86 33.60
N ASN A 713 19.23 14.34 32.70
CA ASN A 713 19.65 13.64 31.49
C ASN A 713 20.10 14.58 30.33
N LYS A 714 20.70 15.73 30.65
CA LYS A 714 21.24 16.71 29.70
C LYS A 714 22.55 16.27 29.04
N THR A 715 23.24 15.28 29.60
CA THR A 715 24.59 14.86 29.20
C THR A 715 24.70 14.28 27.79
N VAL A 716 23.61 13.77 27.21
CA VAL A 716 23.63 13.21 25.84
C VAL A 716 23.51 14.31 24.76
N ALA A 717 22.73 15.37 25.00
CA ALA A 717 22.51 16.47 24.05
C ALA A 717 23.76 17.33 23.81
N GLU A 718 24.58 17.54 24.86
CA GLU A 718 25.82 18.33 24.79
C GLU A 718 27.00 17.54 24.20
N MET A 719 26.83 16.24 23.95
CA MET A 719 27.87 15.35 23.46
C MET A 719 27.45 14.74 22.13
N LYS A 720 27.50 15.55 21.05
CA LYS A 720 27.30 15.06 19.68
C LYS A 720 28.21 13.84 19.42
N PRO A 721 27.67 12.66 19.07
CA PRO A 721 28.47 11.63 18.42
C PRO A 721 29.01 12.20 17.10
N ILE A 722 30.23 11.81 16.72
CA ILE A 722 30.83 12.23 15.45
C ILE A 722 30.09 11.51 14.33
N THR A 723 28.92 12.02 13.94
CA THR A 723 28.42 11.78 12.60
C THR A 723 29.27 12.64 11.68
N GLY A 724 30.10 12.01 10.86
CA GLY A 724 30.85 12.67 9.79
C GLY A 724 29.89 13.31 8.78
N ASP A 725 29.39 14.49 9.11
CA ASP A 725 28.69 15.38 8.18
C ASP A 725 29.76 16.08 7.32
N LEU A 726 30.23 15.36 6.30
CA LEU A 726 31.01 15.95 5.21
C LEU A 726 30.18 16.89 4.31
N THR A 727 28.90 17.12 4.63
CA THR A 727 27.97 17.96 3.85
C THR A 727 27.76 19.36 4.43
N ALA A 728 28.24 19.66 5.65
CA ALA A 728 27.98 20.96 6.29
C ALA A 728 29.03 22.06 6.00
N ASN A 729 30.08 21.79 5.20
CA ASN A 729 31.18 22.75 4.96
C ASN A 729 31.24 23.33 3.53
N ILE A 730 30.18 23.19 2.72
CA ILE A 730 30.17 23.72 1.33
C ILE A 730 29.41 25.07 1.21
N SER A 731 28.80 25.61 2.26
CA SER A 731 28.11 26.90 2.19
C SER A 731 28.93 28.13 2.62
N LYS A 732 30.25 28.00 2.80
CA LYS A 732 31.15 29.14 3.09
C LYS A 732 32.33 29.33 2.14
N ILE A 733 32.37 28.62 1.02
CA ILE A 733 33.26 28.96 -0.10
C ILE A 733 32.51 28.77 -1.42
N LYS A 734 31.63 29.71 -1.73
CA LYS A 734 31.42 30.30 -3.07
C LYS A 734 30.50 31.50 -2.97
#